data_AF-A0A397G3K3-F1
#
_entry.id   AF-A0A397G3K3-F1
#
_cell.length_a   1.000
_cell.length_b   1.000
_cell.length_c   1.000
_cell.angle_alpha   90.00
_cell.angle_beta   90.00
_cell.angle_gamma   90.00
#
_symmetry.space_group_name_H-M   'P 1'
#
loop_
_entity.id
_entity.type
_entity.pdbx_description
1 polymer ?
#
loop_
_entity_poly.entity_id
_entity_poly.type
_entity_poly.pdbx_seq_one_letter_code
_entity_poly.pdbx_strand_id
1 'polypeptide(L)'
;MSKNHITSGKLVATGNIILKLHYGPYLRDWWIFSKEKTQKTQEKYIYPIPLRLGLEIMIQLNNTPFIIRIVQHIHSPLQPGYICEGRGQSSGITTSVSMAITSVYQSVFGSKTKFAGPSYLGLDQPETAQKLLEGVTFRPFIVELENITVFVSCLGKITKSNKKVGHNYAASLFYKYKGIQSVFYQHIDKDLFLITIYQNSQIVIEYKDISPNTVWNKTYILKSISGETLFVINHPITLNRINEAHQIFLHQPPIFKYTLADWNNETIMNQLYELHLKRTIRRSVQWNQVFQNWIQQKSNIIELYTHLGKVYDLNYEVSERELRSWRTMFRALGCTNITLYNNDISYDEFWTNATNSEKDRETITNLYMEGFLKISLRDSSNKLVDTSCAFWNCFRNSYDANPKGINGKIRMLSIIGEDFTYKEMIEKLEVSPNTINTARKFSRINEPGCPILEKPVITRSKMSEVKVKEFELFFTDKANVNMSSYKVDAKTQLPVLYLKDQKSILWENFSATYPNGMKRTSFMSRLQNSRFKYREDLGGLCITCNDYGYQPFENLIELVTRNFSNKIQRDCLIHELECLQRHLKRNYEKELFVNDNGITNHVDCINHCLLFAFGECANQHFSQCHECDKIFNIFKDLTNQLDAIHHPKLIEYQEQLTCYLAHQTRKAYLNAQFNSTLCELDNYGAIIVVDYKMRILPATARETKSEFFGKRGWTLHTTLIFQKDKNNPEKLDVQAYDHWSSDTKQDAWFTASCFETVFMTIDPKPRWIKIISDNGEHYHNSELMAIISHWYDWYNVEVYGWIFLEPGEAKTTVDSHHAMIAHAIKRYIRVGCDLTDGENIETALQNLSGTSVSHIEPNQNIETLVDQDTNLGPLAYEIINNKKTKNTEKKSKTIPGISKWFEWTWPVTGQFAGYIRARSLPHIGMWTNFSPTQITNFCGNICRPSPIVSEPNQPNNPWIMPIPTKKIDSELPIMNNKLINNDEFI
;
A
#
# COMPACT_ATOMS: atom_id res chain seq x y z
N MET A 1 35.14 -11.89 -1.78
CA MET A 1 35.72 -10.78 -0.98
C MET A 1 35.00 -9.49 -1.36
N SER A 2 34.15 -8.97 -0.48
CA SER A 2 33.33 -7.77 -0.73
C SER A 2 34.21 -6.53 -0.83
N LYS A 3 34.14 -5.78 -1.94
CA LYS A 3 34.71 -4.43 -2.03
C LYS A 3 33.77 -3.43 -1.35
N ASN A 4 33.54 -3.59 -0.04
CA ASN A 4 32.90 -2.55 0.77
C ASN A 4 33.97 -1.53 1.15
N HIS A 5 34.09 -0.45 0.37
CA HIS A 5 35.08 0.62 0.58
C HIS A 5 34.78 1.57 1.76
N ILE A 6 33.78 1.26 2.58
CA ILE A 6 33.30 2.08 3.71
C ILE A 6 33.03 1.16 4.91
N THR A 7 33.71 1.38 6.04
CA THR A 7 33.39 0.71 7.31
C THR A 7 32.45 1.56 8.16
N SER A 8 31.57 0.89 8.92
CA SER A 8 30.66 1.52 9.87
C SER A 8 31.43 2.29 10.95
N GLY A 9 30.94 3.46 11.35
CA GLY A 9 31.59 4.32 12.34
C GLY A 9 31.86 3.65 13.68
N LYS A 10 33.08 3.85 14.21
CA LYS A 10 33.53 3.40 15.52
C LYS A 10 33.55 4.58 16.48
N LEU A 11 32.89 4.42 17.63
CA LEU A 11 32.86 5.42 18.69
C LEU A 11 34.27 5.63 19.29
N VAL A 12 34.75 6.87 19.30
CA VAL A 12 36.06 7.27 19.86
C VAL A 12 35.88 7.95 21.23
N ALA A 13 34.94 8.89 21.33
CA ALA A 13 34.60 9.57 22.59
C ALA A 13 33.09 9.77 22.69
N THR A 14 32.49 9.53 23.86
CA THR A 14 31.04 9.60 24.06
C THR A 14 30.51 11.02 24.12
N GLY A 15 31.27 11.98 24.62
CA GLY A 15 30.81 13.36 24.82
C GLY A 15 29.80 13.53 25.97
N ASN A 16 29.27 14.75 26.11
CA ASN A 16 28.43 15.18 27.23
C ASN A 16 27.00 15.52 26.81
N ILE A 17 26.04 15.19 27.69
CA ILE A 17 24.64 15.65 27.58
C ILE A 17 24.53 17.00 28.30
N ILE A 18 24.16 18.03 27.54
CA ILE A 18 23.92 19.37 28.06
C ILE A 18 22.42 19.65 28.04
N LEU A 19 21.86 19.94 29.21
CA LEU A 19 20.41 20.18 29.41
C LEU A 19 19.84 21.18 28.40
N LYS A 20 20.48 22.34 28.26
CA LYS A 20 20.03 23.44 27.38
C LYS A 20 20.01 23.07 25.89
N LEU A 21 20.86 22.13 25.45
CA LEU A 21 20.95 21.71 24.06
C LEU A 21 20.01 20.54 23.78
N HIS A 22 20.11 19.50 24.60
CA HIS A 22 19.43 18.23 24.36
C HIS A 22 17.95 18.25 24.75
N TYR A 23 17.54 19.13 25.68
CA TYR A 23 16.15 19.24 26.13
C TYR A 23 15.57 20.64 25.91
N GLY A 24 16.28 21.49 25.16
CA GLY A 24 15.87 22.85 24.83
C GLY A 24 15.08 22.98 23.53
N PRO A 25 14.95 24.20 22.99
CA PRO A 25 14.14 24.50 21.80
C PRO A 25 14.48 23.63 20.58
N TYR A 26 15.76 23.40 20.35
CA TYR A 26 16.29 22.69 19.18
C TYR A 26 16.51 21.19 19.44
N LEU A 27 15.77 20.56 20.37
CA LEU A 27 15.99 19.15 20.70
C LEU A 27 15.92 18.20 19.50
N ARG A 28 15.14 18.54 18.47
CA ARG A 28 15.05 17.79 17.21
C ARG A 28 16.43 17.59 16.59
N ASP A 29 17.29 18.59 16.67
CA ASP A 29 18.60 18.57 16.02
C ASP A 29 19.65 17.81 16.87
N TRP A 30 19.39 17.60 18.18
CA TRP A 30 20.27 16.92 19.13
C TRP A 30 19.88 15.46 19.42
N TRP A 31 18.76 14.97 18.86
CA TRP A 31 18.29 13.60 19.04
C TRP A 31 17.94 12.97 17.69
N ILE A 32 18.39 11.73 17.48
CA ILE A 32 18.02 10.94 16.31
C ILE A 32 16.77 10.12 16.66
N PHE A 33 15.68 10.40 15.95
CA PHE A 33 14.43 9.65 16.05
C PHE A 33 14.34 8.69 14.85
N SER A 34 14.56 7.39 15.07
CA SER A 34 14.45 6.39 14.00
C SER A 34 12.98 6.07 13.70
N LYS A 35 12.59 6.10 12.42
CA LYS A 35 11.28 5.59 11.94
C LYS A 35 11.48 4.20 11.36
N GLU A 36 11.51 3.17 12.19
CA GLU A 36 11.29 1.81 11.70
C GLU A 36 9.78 1.51 11.70
N LYS A 37 9.25 1.20 10.51
CA LYS A 37 7.95 0.53 10.37
C LYS A 37 8.15 -0.91 10.79
N THR A 38 7.67 -1.29 11.95
CA THR A 38 7.71 -2.66 12.46
C THR A 38 6.82 -3.58 11.62
N GLN A 39 7.44 -4.59 11.01
CA GLN A 39 6.79 -5.84 10.68
C GLN A 39 6.48 -6.60 11.98
N LYS A 40 5.39 -7.37 11.97
CA LYS A 40 4.91 -8.20 13.08
C LYS A 40 6.03 -9.13 13.58
N THR A 41 6.52 -8.91 14.80
CA THR A 41 6.72 -9.85 15.92
C THR A 41 7.83 -9.35 16.86
N GLN A 42 7.49 -9.19 18.15
CA GLN A 42 8.34 -9.09 19.36
C GLN A 42 9.58 -8.16 19.32
N GLU A 43 9.37 -6.98 19.92
CA GLU A 43 10.32 -6.09 20.62
C GLU A 43 11.76 -5.95 20.09
N LYS A 44 11.98 -4.91 19.28
CA LYS A 44 13.22 -4.11 19.32
C LYS A 44 12.84 -2.63 19.28
N TYR A 45 12.61 -2.04 20.45
CA TYR A 45 12.36 -0.60 20.57
C TYR A 45 13.64 0.17 20.24
N ILE A 46 13.75 0.76 19.06
CA ILE A 46 14.80 1.74 18.77
C ILE A 46 14.34 3.08 19.35
N TYR A 47 14.74 3.32 20.60
CA TYR A 47 14.53 4.58 21.33
C TYR A 47 15.34 5.73 20.69
N PRO A 48 14.97 7.00 20.93
CA PRO A 48 15.73 8.13 20.39
C PRO A 48 17.15 8.17 20.99
N ILE A 49 18.14 8.42 20.14
CA ILE A 49 19.58 8.39 20.48
C ILE A 49 20.11 9.82 20.56
N PRO A 50 20.78 10.24 21.64
CA PRO A 50 21.29 11.60 21.79
C PRO A 50 22.60 11.81 21.02
N LEU A 51 22.73 12.96 20.36
CA LEU A 51 23.97 13.44 19.73
C LEU A 51 24.77 14.26 20.73
N ARG A 52 25.57 13.62 21.58
CA ARG A 52 26.29 14.29 22.67
C ARG A 52 27.27 15.35 22.17
N LEU A 53 27.41 16.46 22.92
CA LEU A 53 28.41 17.48 22.60
C LEU A 53 29.81 16.94 22.89
N GLY A 54 30.73 17.04 21.94
CA GLY A 54 32.06 16.44 22.02
C GLY A 54 32.09 14.96 21.65
N LEU A 55 31.00 14.41 21.10
CA LEU A 55 30.97 13.07 20.53
C LEU A 55 31.98 12.98 19.38
N GLU A 56 32.84 11.95 19.41
CA GLU A 56 33.81 11.67 18.37
C GLU A 56 33.60 10.27 17.78
N ILE A 57 33.55 10.21 16.45
CA ILE A 57 33.32 8.98 15.69
C ILE A 57 34.36 8.87 14.59
N MET A 58 35.01 7.72 14.50
CA MET A 58 35.96 7.41 13.44
C MET A 58 35.26 6.58 12.37
N ILE A 59 35.34 7.02 11.12
CA ILE A 59 34.92 6.25 9.94
C ILE A 59 36.14 5.99 9.05
N GLN A 60 36.15 4.90 8.29
CA GLN A 60 37.18 4.65 7.29
C GLN A 60 36.59 4.80 5.89
N LEU A 61 37.12 5.74 5.12
CA LEU A 61 36.73 5.97 3.73
C LEU A 61 37.98 5.76 2.86
N ASN A 62 37.90 4.87 1.86
CA ASN A 62 39.05 4.51 1.01
C ASN A 62 40.32 4.19 1.82
N ASN A 63 40.16 3.31 2.82
CA ASN A 63 41.23 2.88 3.74
C ASN A 63 41.91 4.02 4.53
N THR A 64 41.36 5.23 4.52
CA THR A 64 41.87 6.39 5.26
C THR A 64 40.93 6.71 6.43
N PRO A 65 41.42 6.91 7.66
CA PRO A 65 40.57 7.26 8.80
C PRO A 65 40.15 8.73 8.73
N PHE A 66 38.87 8.97 9.02
CA PHE A 66 38.28 10.29 9.21
C PHE A 66 37.65 10.35 10.60
N ILE A 67 37.93 11.40 11.36
CA ILE A 67 37.36 11.63 12.69
C ILE A 67 36.30 12.72 12.57
N ILE A 68 35.12 12.47 13.11
CA ILE A 68 33.99 13.39 13.10
C ILE A 68 33.69 13.78 14.54
N ARG A 69 33.72 15.08 14.83
CA ARG A 69 33.45 15.64 16.14
C ARG A 69 32.20 16.52 16.11
N ILE A 70 31.31 16.32 17.08
CA ILE A 70 30.13 17.17 17.29
C ILE A 70 30.49 18.33 18.21
N VAL A 71 30.24 19.55 17.76
CA VAL A 71 30.53 20.80 18.47
C VAL A 71 29.29 21.71 18.46
N GLN A 72 29.39 22.90 19.07
CA GLN A 72 28.36 23.93 18.92
C GLN A 72 28.58 24.70 17.61
N HIS A 73 27.50 25.01 16.90
CA HIS A 73 27.60 25.80 15.67
C HIS A 73 27.90 27.28 15.97
N ILE A 74 28.80 27.90 15.19
CA ILE A 74 29.30 29.27 15.44
C ILE A 74 28.17 30.30 15.40
N HIS A 75 27.33 30.26 14.36
CA HIS A 75 26.24 31.24 14.18
C HIS A 75 24.92 30.82 14.84
N SER A 76 24.85 29.57 15.35
CA SER A 76 23.62 28.98 15.89
C SER A 76 23.97 28.09 17.09
N PRO A 77 24.36 28.65 18.25
CA PRO A 77 24.96 27.90 19.36
C PRO A 77 24.03 26.85 20.00
N LEU A 78 22.72 26.93 19.74
CA LEU A 78 21.74 25.93 20.19
C LEU A 78 21.59 24.74 19.22
N GLN A 79 22.25 24.78 18.06
CA GLN A 79 22.26 23.71 17.07
C GLN A 79 23.63 23.01 17.03
N PRO A 80 23.68 21.72 16.65
CA PRO A 80 24.94 21.02 16.50
C PRO A 80 25.71 21.53 15.28
N GLY A 81 27.02 21.69 15.46
CA GLY A 81 28.00 21.86 14.40
C GLY A 81 28.83 20.58 14.26
N TYR A 82 29.37 20.35 13.07
CA TYR A 82 30.13 19.14 12.75
C TYR A 82 31.49 19.51 12.17
N ILE A 83 32.53 18.92 12.74
CA ILE A 83 33.91 18.99 12.24
C ILE A 83 34.30 17.60 11.77
N CYS A 84 34.88 17.51 10.58
CA CYS A 84 35.55 16.31 10.10
C CYS A 84 37.04 16.60 9.91
N GLU A 85 37.89 15.64 10.29
CA GLU A 85 39.34 15.71 10.14
C GLU A 85 39.85 14.44 9.46
N GLY A 86 40.76 14.58 8.49
CA GLY A 86 41.36 13.46 7.76
C GLY A 86 42.62 13.90 7.01
N ARG A 87 43.73 13.12 7.15
CA ARG A 87 45.06 13.44 6.57
C ARG A 87 45.53 14.89 6.75
N GLY A 88 45.32 15.48 7.93
CA GLY A 88 45.74 16.85 8.23
C GLY A 88 44.86 17.95 7.61
N GLN A 89 43.76 17.60 6.93
CA GLN A 89 42.74 18.53 6.46
C GLN A 89 41.55 18.54 7.42
N SER A 90 40.88 19.69 7.56
CA SER A 90 39.70 19.88 8.41
C SER A 90 38.59 20.58 7.64
N SER A 91 37.34 20.20 7.86
CA SER A 91 36.18 20.89 7.28
C SER A 91 35.93 22.28 7.86
N GLY A 92 36.52 22.60 9.01
CA GLY A 92 35.98 23.62 9.90
C GLY A 92 34.60 23.22 10.44
N ILE A 93 33.91 24.15 11.10
CA ILE A 93 32.57 23.91 11.68
C ILE A 93 31.53 24.04 10.57
N THR A 94 30.80 22.97 10.29
CA THR A 94 29.74 22.93 9.28
C THR A 94 28.37 22.62 9.91
N THR A 95 27.29 22.90 9.17
CA THR A 95 25.91 22.69 9.62
C THR A 95 25.42 21.23 9.52
N SER A 96 26.15 20.36 8.82
CA SER A 96 25.76 18.95 8.66
C SER A 96 26.97 18.03 8.54
N VAL A 97 26.84 16.81 9.09
CA VAL A 97 27.83 15.73 8.99
C VAL A 97 28.24 15.46 7.53
N SER A 98 27.25 15.44 6.63
CA SER A 98 27.46 15.23 5.20
C SER A 98 28.38 16.26 4.56
N MET A 99 28.19 17.53 4.92
CA MET A 99 29.03 18.62 4.44
C MET A 99 30.45 18.49 4.99
N ALA A 100 30.60 18.19 6.28
CA ALA A 100 31.90 17.99 6.92
C ALA A 100 32.71 16.86 6.24
N ILE A 101 32.11 15.68 6.06
CA ILE A 101 32.78 14.53 5.43
C ILE A 101 33.10 14.84 3.97
N THR A 102 32.14 15.40 3.24
CA THR A 102 32.31 15.69 1.81
C THR A 102 33.44 16.69 1.58
N SER A 103 33.50 17.78 2.35
CA SER A 103 34.54 18.81 2.14
C SER A 103 35.95 18.24 2.38
N VAL A 104 36.15 17.46 3.44
CA VAL A 104 37.46 16.86 3.75
C VAL A 104 37.80 15.78 2.74
N TYR A 105 36.85 14.92 2.39
CA TYR A 105 37.08 13.85 1.42
C TYR A 105 37.46 14.39 0.04
N GLN A 106 36.78 15.43 -0.44
CA GLN A 106 37.10 16.10 -1.71
C GLN A 106 38.47 16.77 -1.65
N SER A 107 38.82 17.41 -0.53
CA SER A 107 40.15 17.99 -0.31
C SER A 107 41.26 16.94 -0.29
N VAL A 108 41.04 15.80 0.37
CA VAL A 108 42.02 14.73 0.54
C VAL A 108 42.25 13.93 -0.76
N PHE A 109 41.18 13.70 -1.55
CA PHE A 109 41.24 12.80 -2.71
C PHE A 109 41.04 13.49 -4.07
N GLY A 110 40.79 14.80 -4.12
CA GLY A 110 40.56 15.54 -5.37
C GLY A 110 39.33 15.07 -6.17
N SER A 111 38.37 14.41 -5.50
CA SER A 111 37.19 13.83 -6.15
C SER A 111 35.98 14.76 -6.11
N LYS A 112 34.93 14.46 -6.90
CA LYS A 112 33.61 15.12 -6.83
C LYS A 112 32.59 14.36 -5.98
N THR A 113 33.02 13.31 -5.26
CA THR A 113 32.14 12.45 -4.47
C THR A 113 31.49 13.23 -3.33
N LYS A 114 30.20 13.01 -3.09
CA LYS A 114 29.44 13.60 -2.00
C LYS A 114 28.89 12.50 -1.10
N PHE A 115 28.95 12.70 0.22
CA PHE A 115 28.42 11.76 1.22
C PHE A 115 27.13 12.31 1.81
N ALA A 116 26.05 11.51 1.82
CA ALA A 116 24.73 11.94 2.25
C ALA A 116 24.26 11.21 3.52
N GLY A 117 23.88 11.97 4.55
CA GLY A 117 23.27 11.49 5.77
C GLY A 117 24.24 11.16 6.94
N PRO A 118 23.71 11.08 8.17
CA PRO A 118 24.44 10.65 9.36
C PRO A 118 24.52 9.11 9.51
N SER A 119 23.95 8.34 8.58
CA SER A 119 23.93 6.86 8.61
C SER A 119 25.34 6.25 8.64
N TYR A 120 26.34 6.92 8.06
CA TYR A 120 27.74 6.47 8.10
C TYR A 120 28.36 6.50 9.50
N LEU A 121 27.75 7.22 10.46
CA LEU A 121 28.27 7.34 11.82
C LEU A 121 28.10 6.06 12.65
N GLY A 122 27.28 5.09 12.22
CA GLY A 122 27.06 3.84 12.95
C GLY A 122 26.43 4.04 14.34
N LEU A 123 25.65 5.11 14.51
CA LEU A 123 25.01 5.48 15.79
C LEU A 123 23.89 4.51 16.20
N ASP A 124 23.33 3.81 15.22
CA ASP A 124 22.29 2.79 15.36
C ASP A 124 22.83 1.43 15.82
N GLN A 125 24.15 1.22 15.82
CA GLN A 125 24.77 0.00 16.32
C GLN A 125 24.46 -0.17 17.82
N PRO A 126 23.95 -1.34 18.28
CA PRO A 126 23.45 -1.53 19.64
C PRO A 126 24.43 -1.11 20.74
N GLU A 127 25.72 -1.43 20.57
CA GLU A 127 26.78 -1.08 21.53
C GLU A 127 27.01 0.44 21.61
N THR A 128 27.03 1.12 20.47
CA THR A 128 27.18 2.58 20.38
C THR A 128 25.95 3.27 20.96
N ALA A 129 24.76 2.81 20.58
CA ALA A 129 23.50 3.35 21.09
C ALA A 129 23.38 3.19 22.61
N GLN A 130 23.75 2.04 23.16
CA GLN A 130 23.73 1.79 24.61
C GLN A 130 24.66 2.76 25.35
N LYS A 131 25.90 2.92 24.88
CA LYS A 131 26.87 3.88 25.46
C LYS A 131 26.39 5.32 25.39
N LEU A 132 25.75 5.71 24.28
CA LEU A 132 25.19 7.06 24.14
C LEU A 132 23.95 7.28 25.02
N LEU A 133 23.28 6.22 25.46
CA LEU A 133 22.14 6.29 26.38
C LEU A 133 22.52 6.24 27.87
N GLU A 134 23.77 5.93 28.22
CA GLU A 134 24.24 5.87 29.62
C GLU A 134 24.11 7.23 30.33
N GLY A 135 23.36 7.29 31.44
CA GLY A 135 23.14 8.55 32.17
C GLY A 135 22.05 9.46 31.59
N VAL A 136 21.31 9.00 30.56
CA VAL A 136 20.07 9.66 30.10
C VAL A 136 18.96 9.37 31.11
N THR A 137 18.51 10.39 31.83
CA THR A 137 17.43 10.27 32.83
C THR A 137 16.03 10.37 32.23
N PHE A 138 15.88 11.07 31.11
CA PHE A 138 14.63 11.24 30.39
C PHE A 138 14.86 11.12 28.89
N ARG A 139 13.99 10.38 28.19
CA ARG A 139 14.06 10.23 26.74
C ARG A 139 12.95 11.08 26.10
N PRO A 140 13.28 12.09 25.28
CA PRO A 140 12.28 12.85 24.55
C PRO A 140 11.44 11.97 23.63
N PHE A 141 10.24 12.42 23.29
CA PHE A 141 9.40 11.70 22.34
C PHE A 141 8.66 12.66 21.41
N ILE A 142 8.21 12.13 20.28
CA ILE A 142 7.49 12.87 19.26
C ILE A 142 6.00 12.58 19.38
N VAL A 143 5.20 13.62 19.20
CA VAL A 143 3.77 13.48 18.90
C VAL A 143 3.48 14.15 17.57
N GLU A 144 2.92 13.38 16.64
CA GLU A 144 2.48 13.86 15.33
C GLU A 144 1.02 14.31 15.44
N LEU A 145 0.81 15.64 15.36
CA LEU A 145 -0.50 16.22 15.04
C LEU A 145 -0.58 16.33 13.51
N GLU A 146 -1.79 16.36 12.95
CA GLU A 146 -2.10 16.21 11.50
C GLU A 146 -1.02 16.74 10.54
N ASN A 147 -0.63 18.01 10.72
CA ASN A 147 0.39 18.70 9.91
C ASN A 147 1.54 19.29 10.75
N ILE A 148 1.62 19.00 12.05
CA ILE A 148 2.59 19.61 12.99
C ILE A 148 3.24 18.52 13.85
N THR A 149 4.56 18.46 13.82
CA THR A 149 5.35 17.58 14.69
C THR A 149 5.78 18.32 15.95
N VAL A 150 5.44 17.76 17.11
CA VAL A 150 5.76 18.33 18.42
C VAL A 150 6.75 17.43 19.14
N PHE A 151 7.79 18.03 19.70
CA PHE A 151 8.88 17.37 20.39
C PHE A 151 8.78 17.67 21.89
N VAL A 152 8.49 16.65 22.71
CA VAL A 152 8.35 16.83 24.16
C VAL A 152 9.69 16.57 24.84
N SER A 153 10.24 17.58 25.52
CA SER A 153 11.58 17.53 26.12
C SER A 153 11.58 17.36 27.64
N CYS A 154 10.47 17.65 28.33
CA CYS A 154 10.32 17.41 29.76
C CYS A 154 8.85 17.27 30.15
N LEU A 155 8.53 16.35 31.08
CA LEU A 155 7.16 16.12 31.57
C LEU A 155 6.79 16.98 32.80
N GLY A 156 7.75 17.70 33.37
CA GLY A 156 7.57 18.49 34.59
C GLY A 156 7.69 17.69 35.90
N LYS A 157 7.72 18.38 37.03
CA LYS A 157 7.85 17.81 38.37
C LYS A 157 6.52 17.20 38.79
N ILE A 158 6.50 15.88 38.90
CA ILE A 158 5.40 15.13 39.49
C ILE A 158 5.25 15.54 40.96
N THR A 159 4.04 15.90 41.38
CA THR A 159 3.66 16.01 42.79
C THR A 159 2.50 15.05 43.08
N LYS A 160 2.48 14.44 44.27
CA LYS A 160 1.54 13.36 44.67
C LYS A 160 0.05 13.71 44.50
N SER A 161 -0.32 14.98 44.32
CA SER A 161 -1.70 15.46 44.41
C SER A 161 -2.38 15.81 43.08
N ASN A 162 -1.67 15.94 41.95
CA ASN A 162 -2.31 16.40 40.69
C ASN A 162 -1.91 15.56 39.47
N LYS A 163 -2.90 14.96 38.79
CA LYS A 163 -2.78 14.38 37.43
C LYS A 163 -2.70 15.46 36.33
N LYS A 164 -2.10 16.62 36.63
CA LYS A 164 -1.91 17.71 35.68
C LYS A 164 -0.42 17.83 35.36
N VAL A 165 -0.12 18.24 34.13
CA VAL A 165 1.23 18.59 33.69
C VAL A 165 1.82 19.60 34.67
N GLY A 166 2.88 19.21 35.37
CA GLY A 166 3.48 19.97 36.47
C GLY A 166 4.46 21.06 36.02
N HIS A 167 5.00 21.81 36.98
CA HIS A 167 6.08 22.77 36.75
C HIS A 167 7.24 22.14 35.96
N ASN A 168 7.87 22.88 35.05
CA ASN A 168 8.98 22.42 34.19
C ASN A 168 8.61 21.51 33.02
N TYR A 169 7.34 21.42 32.62
CA TYR A 169 7.01 20.85 31.31
C TYR A 169 7.61 21.69 30.20
N ALA A 170 8.13 21.04 29.16
CA ALA A 170 8.70 21.71 28.00
C ALA A 170 8.45 20.93 26.72
N ALA A 171 8.09 21.65 25.64
CA ALA A 171 7.88 21.10 24.32
C ALA A 171 8.24 22.13 23.23
N SER A 172 8.69 21.65 22.08
CA SER A 172 8.98 22.50 20.92
C SER A 172 8.29 22.02 19.64
N LEU A 173 8.00 22.97 18.76
CA LEU A 173 7.48 22.71 17.42
C LEU A 173 8.09 23.67 16.41
N PHE A 174 8.10 23.27 15.14
CA PHE A 174 8.66 24.06 14.05
C PHE A 174 7.53 24.59 13.17
N TYR A 175 7.42 25.91 13.04
CA TYR A 175 6.38 26.54 12.23
C TYR A 175 6.82 27.92 11.72
N LYS A 176 6.12 28.48 10.73
CA LYS A 176 6.45 29.81 10.17
C LYS A 176 5.93 30.92 11.09
N TYR A 177 6.82 31.81 11.54
CA TYR A 177 6.47 33.06 12.22
C TYR A 177 6.83 34.23 11.28
N LYS A 178 5.85 35.07 10.93
CA LYS A 178 6.02 36.18 9.96
C LYS A 178 6.68 35.75 8.64
N GLY A 179 6.33 34.57 8.13
CA GLY A 179 6.84 34.01 6.87
C GLY A 179 8.19 33.26 6.98
N ILE A 180 8.90 33.34 8.11
CA ILE A 180 10.22 32.71 8.30
C ILE A 180 10.09 31.46 9.18
N GLN A 181 10.78 30.37 8.81
CA GLN A 181 10.79 29.13 9.60
C GLN A 181 11.36 29.40 10.99
N SER A 182 10.58 29.09 12.03
CA SER A 182 10.91 29.43 13.42
C SER A 182 10.63 28.24 14.35
N VAL A 183 11.26 28.24 15.53
CA VAL A 183 11.02 27.25 16.58
C VAL A 183 10.19 27.89 17.67
N PHE A 184 9.02 27.32 17.95
CA PHE A 184 8.19 27.70 19.07
C PHE A 184 8.51 26.75 20.22
N TYR A 185 9.03 27.29 21.31
CA TYR A 185 9.37 26.53 22.50
C TYR A 185 8.47 26.98 23.65
N GLN A 186 7.62 26.05 24.10
CA GLN A 186 6.80 26.27 25.28
C GLN A 186 7.46 25.63 26.49
N HIS A 187 7.57 26.38 27.58
CA HIS A 187 7.95 25.84 28.87
C HIS A 187 7.11 26.43 30.01
N ILE A 188 6.92 25.66 31.07
CA ILE A 188 6.19 26.07 32.26
C ILE A 188 7.18 26.43 33.35
N ASP A 189 7.22 27.70 33.75
CA ASP A 189 7.96 28.14 34.93
C ASP A 189 6.96 28.50 36.03
N LYS A 190 7.00 27.74 37.13
CA LYS A 190 6.00 27.77 38.21
C LYS A 190 4.59 27.56 37.64
N ASP A 191 3.74 28.59 37.64
CA ASP A 191 2.35 28.56 37.17
C ASP A 191 2.13 29.38 35.89
N LEU A 192 3.21 29.83 35.23
CA LEU A 192 3.13 30.66 34.03
C LEU A 192 3.61 29.86 32.82
N PHE A 193 2.84 29.94 31.75
CA PHE A 193 3.18 29.36 30.46
C PHE A 193 3.99 30.40 29.68
N LEU A 194 5.16 30.00 29.19
CA LEU A 194 6.02 30.84 28.37
C LEU A 194 6.16 30.21 26.99
N ILE A 195 5.92 30.98 25.93
CA ILE A 195 6.21 30.61 24.55
C ILE A 195 7.28 31.54 24.02
N THR A 196 8.45 30.98 23.76
CA THR A 196 9.60 31.69 23.19
C THR A 196 9.77 31.25 21.74
N ILE A 197 9.85 32.22 20.82
CA ILE A 197 10.03 31.96 19.39
C ILE A 197 11.48 32.22 19.02
N TYR A 198 12.13 31.24 18.41
CA TYR A 198 13.51 31.31 17.97
C TYR A 198 13.63 31.34 16.45
N GLN A 199 14.53 32.18 15.94
CA GLN A 199 15.04 32.17 14.57
C GLN A 199 16.57 32.16 14.64
N ASN A 200 17.23 31.26 13.92
CA ASN A 200 18.70 31.10 13.94
C ASN A 200 19.30 31.03 15.36
N SER A 201 18.67 30.27 16.27
CA SER A 201 19.06 30.15 17.69
C SER A 201 19.00 31.44 18.52
N GLN A 202 18.41 32.51 18.00
CA GLN A 202 18.19 33.77 18.72
C GLN A 202 16.71 33.93 19.06
N ILE A 203 16.42 34.52 20.23
CA ILE A 203 15.06 34.79 20.67
C ILE A 203 14.53 35.98 19.87
N VAL A 204 13.44 35.78 19.15
CA VAL A 204 12.74 36.83 18.38
C VAL A 204 11.72 37.51 19.25
N ILE A 205 10.94 36.72 19.99
CA ILE A 205 9.88 37.21 20.87
C ILE A 205 9.55 36.16 21.93
N GLU A 206 9.07 36.63 23.07
CA GLU A 206 8.59 35.80 24.16
C GLU A 206 7.20 36.26 24.61
N TYR A 207 6.30 35.31 24.80
CA TYR A 207 4.96 35.53 25.31
C TYR A 207 4.78 34.80 26.63
N LYS A 208 4.07 35.43 27.58
CA LYS A 208 3.81 34.89 28.92
C LYS A 208 2.36 35.12 29.34
N ASP A 209 1.76 34.13 29.99
CA ASP A 209 0.38 34.15 30.49
C ASP A 209 0.10 32.98 31.46
N ILE A 210 -1.08 32.95 32.06
CA ILE A 210 -1.52 31.98 33.08
C ILE A 210 -2.09 30.67 32.49
N SER A 211 -2.34 30.61 31.18
CA SER A 211 -2.84 29.39 30.54
C SER A 211 -2.19 29.13 29.18
N PRO A 212 -2.05 27.87 28.73
CA PRO A 212 -1.47 27.55 27.42
C PRO A 212 -2.23 28.23 26.28
N ASN A 213 -3.56 28.28 26.37
CA ASN A 213 -4.42 28.83 25.33
C ASN A 213 -4.30 30.36 25.26
N THR A 214 -4.22 31.05 26.40
CA THR A 214 -4.07 32.51 26.45
C THR A 214 -2.70 32.94 25.95
N VAL A 215 -1.62 32.23 26.29
CA VAL A 215 -0.28 32.50 25.71
C VAL A 215 -0.29 32.28 24.21
N TRP A 216 -0.87 31.17 23.74
CA TRP A 216 -0.89 30.84 22.32
C TRP A 216 -1.67 31.89 21.51
N ASN A 217 -2.83 32.33 22.00
CA ASN A 217 -3.63 33.35 21.32
C ASN A 217 -2.89 34.67 21.10
N LYS A 218 -1.91 35.02 21.96
CA LYS A 218 -1.05 36.21 21.78
C LYS A 218 -0.09 36.10 20.59
N THR A 219 0.17 34.90 20.07
CA THR A 219 1.01 34.70 18.87
C THR A 219 0.28 35.08 17.57
N TYR A 220 -1.06 35.14 17.59
CA TYR A 220 -1.93 35.34 16.42
C TYR A 220 -1.80 34.30 15.30
N ILE A 221 -1.20 33.14 15.58
CA ILE A 221 -0.95 32.05 14.62
C ILE A 221 -1.83 30.85 14.95
N LEU A 222 -2.37 30.17 13.92
CA LEU A 222 -3.21 28.96 14.06
C LEU A 222 -4.30 29.09 15.14
N LYS A 223 -5.08 30.18 15.11
CA LYS A 223 -6.13 30.47 16.10
C LYS A 223 -7.23 29.40 16.21
N SER A 224 -7.34 28.51 15.22
CA SER A 224 -8.30 27.40 15.22
C SER A 224 -7.91 26.25 16.15
N ILE A 225 -6.67 26.18 16.63
CA ILE A 225 -6.16 25.09 17.46
C ILE A 225 -5.87 25.62 18.86
N SER A 226 -6.32 24.91 19.90
CA SER A 226 -6.01 25.28 21.29
C SER A 226 -4.53 25.03 21.61
N GLY A 227 -3.91 25.94 22.38
CA GLY A 227 -2.51 25.82 22.82
C GLY A 227 -2.25 24.54 23.62
N GLU A 228 -3.24 24.05 24.38
CA GLU A 228 -3.17 22.76 25.09
C GLU A 228 -3.02 21.57 24.13
N THR A 229 -3.72 21.61 23.00
CA THR A 229 -3.65 20.57 21.96
C THR A 229 -2.34 20.69 21.20
N LEU A 230 -1.97 21.92 20.83
CA LEU A 230 -0.81 22.20 20.00
C LEU A 230 0.51 21.84 20.68
N PHE A 231 0.63 22.10 21.98
CA PHE A 231 1.79 21.69 22.77
C PHE A 231 1.56 20.38 23.52
N VAL A 232 0.52 19.62 23.16
CA VAL A 232 0.41 18.19 23.50
C VAL A 232 0.40 17.95 25.03
N ILE A 233 -0.10 18.93 25.79
CA ILE A 233 -0.18 18.90 27.25
C ILE A 233 -1.18 17.82 27.70
N ASN A 234 -2.35 17.79 27.06
CA ASN A 234 -3.45 16.87 27.38
C ASN A 234 -3.52 15.66 26.44
N HIS A 235 -2.49 15.42 25.63
CA HIS A 235 -2.51 14.34 24.67
C HIS A 235 -2.36 12.98 25.36
N PRO A 236 -3.09 11.92 24.94
CA PRO A 236 -3.05 10.61 25.57
C PRO A 236 -1.64 10.03 25.72
N ILE A 237 -0.76 10.23 24.73
CA ILE A 237 0.64 9.77 24.79
C ILE A 237 1.40 10.45 25.93
N THR A 238 1.27 11.77 26.08
CA THR A 238 1.91 12.53 27.17
C THR A 238 1.38 12.09 28.52
N LEU A 239 0.05 11.93 28.65
CA LEU A 239 -0.59 11.49 29.89
C LEU A 239 -0.18 10.07 30.29
N ASN A 240 -0.06 9.15 29.34
CA ASN A 240 0.43 7.79 29.60
C ASN A 240 1.88 7.79 30.10
N ARG A 241 2.76 8.58 29.47
CA ARG A 241 4.16 8.72 29.91
C ARG A 241 4.28 9.33 31.31
N ILE A 242 3.41 10.27 31.66
CA ILE A 242 3.34 10.82 33.02
C ILE A 242 2.93 9.71 34.01
N ASN A 243 1.92 8.91 33.69
CA ASN A 243 1.47 7.81 34.55
C ASN A 243 2.57 6.73 34.74
N GLU A 244 3.32 6.39 33.69
CA GLU A 244 4.49 5.49 33.78
C GLU A 244 5.55 6.04 34.76
N ALA A 245 5.89 7.33 34.64
CA ALA A 245 6.87 7.97 35.51
C ALA A 245 6.39 8.09 36.97
N HIS A 246 5.09 8.30 37.21
CA HIS A 246 4.48 8.29 38.55
C HIS A 246 4.74 6.96 39.29
N GLN A 247 4.65 5.82 38.59
CA GLN A 247 4.79 4.49 39.19
C GLN A 247 6.24 4.21 39.63
N ILE A 248 7.23 4.61 38.84
CA ILE A 248 8.65 4.38 39.13
C ILE A 248 9.10 5.13 40.40
N PHE A 249 8.60 6.35 40.62
CA PHE A 249 8.99 7.19 41.78
C PHE A 249 8.50 6.66 43.13
N LEU A 250 7.48 5.79 43.15
CA LEU A 250 6.91 5.24 44.39
C LEU A 250 7.70 4.04 44.95
N HIS A 251 8.64 3.47 44.18
CA HIS A 251 9.24 2.16 44.48
C HIS A 251 10.72 2.16 44.94
N GLN A 252 11.33 3.28 45.34
CA GLN A 252 12.70 3.27 45.92
C GLN A 252 12.78 3.84 47.36
N PRO A 253 13.28 3.08 48.35
CA PRO A 253 13.62 3.56 49.69
C PRO A 253 15.13 3.86 49.87
N PRO A 254 15.53 4.69 50.84
CA PRO A 254 16.92 4.82 51.30
C PRO A 254 17.36 3.64 52.17
N ILE A 255 18.66 3.56 52.48
CA ILE A 255 19.29 2.40 53.17
C ILE A 255 19.89 2.82 54.51
N PHE A 256 19.23 2.44 55.62
CA PHE A 256 19.83 2.18 56.94
C PHE A 256 19.06 1.00 57.55
N LYS A 257 19.71 -0.13 57.84
CA LYS A 257 19.11 -1.29 58.51
C LYS A 257 19.71 -1.41 59.91
N TYR A 258 18.95 -1.05 60.94
CA TYR A 258 19.26 -1.40 62.34
C TYR A 258 18.84 -2.85 62.62
N THR A 259 19.42 -3.49 63.62
CA THR A 259 19.22 -4.92 63.96
C THR A 259 18.44 -5.10 65.27
N LEU A 260 17.95 -6.32 65.55
CA LEU A 260 17.24 -6.66 66.80
C LEU A 260 18.03 -6.33 68.07
N ALA A 261 19.36 -6.35 68.02
CA ALA A 261 20.22 -5.98 69.15
C ALA A 261 20.08 -4.50 69.53
N ASP A 262 19.72 -3.64 68.56
CA ASP A 262 19.57 -2.20 68.74
C ASP A 262 18.25 -1.83 69.43
N TRP A 263 17.28 -2.75 69.51
CA TRP A 263 16.00 -2.51 70.20
C TRP A 263 16.16 -2.31 71.71
N ASN A 264 17.22 -2.86 72.29
CA ASN A 264 17.57 -2.67 73.70
C ASN A 264 18.46 -1.44 73.93
N ASN A 265 18.91 -0.76 72.87
CA ASN A 265 19.69 0.46 72.98
C ASN A 265 18.75 1.67 73.09
N GLU A 266 18.53 2.11 74.32
CA GLU A 266 17.61 3.20 74.65
C GLU A 266 17.95 4.51 73.92
N THR A 267 19.24 4.76 73.61
CA THR A 267 19.69 5.95 72.88
C THR A 267 19.25 5.94 71.42
N ILE A 268 19.41 4.80 70.73
CA ILE A 268 19.03 4.62 69.32
C ILE A 268 17.51 4.65 69.19
N MET A 269 16.80 3.94 70.08
CA MET A 269 15.35 3.89 70.07
C MET A 269 14.73 5.27 70.34
N ASN A 270 15.27 6.04 71.29
CA ASN A 270 14.82 7.41 71.54
C ASN A 270 15.05 8.34 70.34
N GLN A 271 16.19 8.22 69.64
CA GLN A 271 16.44 8.99 68.41
C GLN A 271 15.45 8.65 67.30
N LEU A 272 15.14 7.36 67.11
CA LEU A 272 14.14 6.92 66.11
C LEU A 272 12.72 7.35 66.47
N TYR A 273 12.38 7.36 67.76
CA TYR A 273 11.12 7.91 68.24
C TYR A 273 11.00 9.42 67.94
N GLU A 274 12.04 10.20 68.24
CA GLU A 274 12.11 11.64 67.94
C GLU A 274 11.93 11.91 66.43
N LEU A 275 12.55 11.07 65.58
CA LEU A 275 12.51 11.22 64.12
C LEU A 275 11.17 10.80 63.50
N HIS A 276 10.58 9.68 63.93
CA HIS A 276 9.47 9.05 63.21
C HIS A 276 8.10 9.13 63.92
N LEU A 277 8.08 9.20 65.26
CA LEU A 277 6.84 9.08 66.04
C LEU A 277 6.47 10.33 66.83
N LYS A 278 7.43 11.09 67.38
CA LYS A 278 7.17 12.22 68.31
C LYS A 278 6.26 13.31 67.75
N ARG A 279 6.37 13.61 66.45
CA ARG A 279 5.54 14.64 65.81
C ARG A 279 4.12 14.16 65.51
N THR A 280 3.87 12.85 65.62
CA THR A 280 2.65 12.20 65.14
C THR A 280 1.80 11.65 66.27
N ILE A 281 2.42 11.06 67.30
CA ILE A 281 1.75 10.57 68.48
C ILE A 281 1.54 11.75 69.45
N ARG A 282 0.29 12.18 69.64
CA ARG A 282 -0.05 13.37 70.45
C ARG A 282 -0.22 13.10 71.96
N ARG A 283 -0.29 11.83 72.36
CA ARG A 283 -0.42 11.39 73.77
C ARG A 283 0.80 10.62 74.24
N SER A 284 1.04 10.59 75.54
CA SER A 284 2.11 9.81 76.19
C SER A 284 1.83 8.30 76.16
N VAL A 285 1.84 7.72 74.96
CA VAL A 285 1.77 6.26 74.75
C VAL A 285 3.13 5.67 75.13
N GLN A 286 3.15 4.56 75.86
CA GLN A 286 4.39 3.83 76.17
C GLN A 286 4.91 3.09 74.92
N TRP A 287 5.37 3.84 73.92
CA TRP A 287 5.76 3.34 72.60
C TRP A 287 6.87 2.27 72.67
N ASN A 288 7.78 2.36 73.64
CA ASN A 288 8.79 1.34 73.91
C ASN A 288 8.17 -0.04 74.24
N GLN A 289 7.00 -0.05 74.86
CA GLN A 289 6.31 -1.28 75.25
C GLN A 289 5.86 -2.10 74.03
N VAL A 290 5.63 -1.47 72.86
CA VAL A 290 5.29 -2.16 71.61
C VAL A 290 6.41 -3.12 71.20
N PHE A 291 7.66 -2.68 71.33
CA PHE A 291 8.84 -3.47 70.99
C PHE A 291 9.18 -4.48 72.09
N GLN A 292 9.05 -4.11 73.36
CA GLN A 292 9.23 -5.03 74.49
C GLN A 292 8.23 -6.20 74.47
N ASN A 293 6.95 -5.92 74.18
CA ASN A 293 5.92 -6.94 74.02
C ASN A 293 6.22 -7.89 72.85
N TRP A 294 6.88 -7.38 71.79
CA TRP A 294 7.28 -8.18 70.64
C TRP A 294 8.52 -9.04 70.94
N ILE A 295 9.49 -8.55 71.72
CA ILE A 295 10.64 -9.35 72.17
C ILE A 295 10.19 -10.48 73.10
N GLN A 296 9.17 -10.24 73.94
CA GLN A 296 8.69 -11.22 74.94
C GLN A 296 7.79 -12.33 74.36
N GLN A 297 7.23 -12.15 73.17
CA GLN A 297 6.41 -13.19 72.53
C GLN A 297 7.28 -14.27 71.87
N LYS A 298 6.78 -15.51 71.84
CA LYS A 298 7.50 -16.66 71.24
C LYS A 298 7.54 -16.64 69.71
N SER A 299 6.68 -15.84 69.07
CA SER A 299 6.58 -15.72 67.61
C SER A 299 7.31 -14.47 67.12
N ASN A 300 7.99 -14.57 65.98
CA ASN A 300 8.56 -13.39 65.30
C ASN A 300 7.49 -12.57 64.57
N ILE A 301 6.33 -13.17 64.30
CA ILE A 301 5.22 -12.56 63.55
C ILE A 301 4.23 -11.90 64.51
N ILE A 302 3.79 -10.68 64.17
CA ILE A 302 2.64 -10.00 64.77
C ILE A 302 1.59 -9.68 63.71
N GLU A 303 0.34 -9.55 64.15
CA GLU A 303 -0.69 -8.78 63.45
C GLU A 303 -0.68 -7.35 64.05
N LEU A 304 -0.56 -6.35 63.17
CA LEU A 304 -0.22 -4.98 63.50
C LEU A 304 -1.25 -4.33 64.44
N TYR A 305 -2.54 -4.48 64.14
CA TYR A 305 -3.60 -3.75 64.83
C TYR A 305 -3.82 -4.29 66.25
N THR A 306 -3.88 -5.61 66.40
CA THR A 306 -3.97 -6.28 67.70
C THR A 306 -2.73 -6.05 68.55
N HIS A 307 -1.54 -6.01 67.94
CA HIS A 307 -0.29 -5.80 68.68
C HIS A 307 -0.13 -4.36 69.18
N LEU A 308 -0.48 -3.37 68.36
CA LEU A 308 -0.55 -1.97 68.81
C LEU A 308 -1.66 -1.80 69.86
N GLY A 309 -2.82 -2.43 69.68
CA GLY A 309 -3.95 -2.39 70.61
C GLY A 309 -3.64 -2.83 72.04
N LYS A 310 -2.53 -3.56 72.28
CA LYS A 310 -2.06 -3.91 73.64
C LYS A 310 -1.50 -2.72 74.42
N VAL A 311 -1.09 -1.66 73.74
CA VAL A 311 -0.44 -0.48 74.33
C VAL A 311 -1.34 0.76 74.29
N TYR A 312 -2.35 0.75 73.41
CA TYR A 312 -3.37 1.79 73.32
C TYR A 312 -4.61 1.40 74.16
N ASP A 313 -5.38 2.39 74.62
CA ASP A 313 -6.61 2.14 75.37
C ASP A 313 -7.63 1.37 74.50
N LEU A 314 -8.44 0.49 75.12
CA LEU A 314 -9.40 -0.40 74.44
C LEU A 314 -10.38 0.30 73.46
N ASN A 315 -10.59 1.61 73.61
CA ASN A 315 -11.51 2.41 72.78
C ASN A 315 -10.77 3.41 71.86
N TYR A 316 -9.45 3.32 71.74
CA TYR A 316 -8.66 4.26 70.96
C TYR A 316 -8.46 3.78 69.52
N GLU A 317 -9.00 4.54 68.56
CA GLU A 317 -8.75 4.33 67.14
C GLU A 317 -7.44 5.01 66.72
N VAL A 318 -6.43 4.20 66.36
CA VAL A 318 -5.15 4.70 65.85
C VAL A 318 -5.35 5.32 64.47
N SER A 319 -4.96 6.59 64.30
CA SER A 319 -5.15 7.26 63.02
C SER A 319 -4.23 6.70 61.93
N GLU A 320 -4.66 6.76 60.67
CA GLU A 320 -3.83 6.34 59.52
C GLU A 320 -2.50 7.13 59.44
N ARG A 321 -2.48 8.36 59.97
CA ARG A 321 -1.26 9.16 60.07
C ARG A 321 -0.27 8.56 61.08
N GLU A 322 -0.76 8.08 62.23
CA GLU A 322 0.04 7.40 63.24
C GLU A 322 0.49 6.02 62.76
N LEU A 323 -0.38 5.25 62.09
CA LEU A 323 -0.01 3.95 61.49
C LEU A 323 1.10 4.08 60.45
N ARG A 324 1.07 5.11 59.59
CA ARG A 324 2.16 5.38 58.63
C ARG A 324 3.48 5.68 59.34
N SER A 325 3.42 6.40 60.45
CA SER A 325 4.57 6.69 61.30
C SER A 325 5.14 5.41 61.94
N TRP A 326 4.28 4.52 62.45
CA TRP A 326 4.65 3.20 62.97
C TRP A 326 5.28 2.30 61.90
N ARG A 327 4.67 2.18 60.72
CA ARG A 327 5.23 1.41 59.58
C ARG A 327 6.63 1.92 59.17
N THR A 328 6.84 3.23 59.25
CA THR A 328 8.14 3.85 58.92
C THR A 328 9.18 3.50 59.98
N MET A 329 8.82 3.56 61.26
CA MET A 329 9.69 3.16 62.36
C MET A 329 10.05 1.67 62.30
N PHE A 330 9.09 0.79 62.03
CA PHE A 330 9.35 -0.66 61.90
C PHE A 330 10.31 -0.99 60.76
N ARG A 331 10.18 -0.33 59.60
CA ARG A 331 11.11 -0.51 58.48
C ARG A 331 12.51 -0.01 58.80
N ALA A 332 12.64 1.12 59.50
CA ALA A 332 13.94 1.62 59.95
C ALA A 332 14.64 0.60 60.88
N LEU A 333 13.87 -0.06 61.75
CA LEU A 333 14.33 -1.06 62.70
C LEU A 333 14.53 -2.47 62.11
N GLY A 334 14.47 -2.62 60.80
CA GLY A 334 14.72 -3.90 60.11
C GLY A 334 13.53 -4.87 60.09
N CYS A 335 12.33 -4.46 60.52
CA CYS A 335 11.13 -5.29 60.41
C CYS A 335 10.62 -5.33 58.96
N THR A 336 10.05 -6.47 58.58
CA THR A 336 9.50 -6.67 57.24
C THR A 336 8.00 -6.92 57.31
N ASN A 337 7.22 -6.28 56.43
CA ASN A 337 5.81 -6.60 56.24
C ASN A 337 5.70 -7.88 55.39
N ILE A 338 4.96 -8.87 55.89
CA ILE A 338 4.76 -10.18 55.26
C ILE A 338 3.30 -10.44 54.87
N THR A 339 2.49 -9.39 54.80
CA THR A 339 1.07 -9.44 54.39
C THR A 339 0.96 -9.86 52.93
N LEU A 340 0.08 -10.84 52.65
CA LEU A 340 -0.03 -11.48 51.34
C LEU A 340 -0.94 -10.75 50.35
N TYR A 341 -1.84 -9.95 50.89
CA TYR A 341 -2.96 -9.35 50.16
C TYR A 341 -2.92 -7.83 50.31
N ASN A 342 -3.49 -7.13 49.32
CA ASN A 342 -3.61 -5.68 49.35
C ASN A 342 -4.64 -5.24 50.41
N ASN A 343 -4.50 -4.00 50.89
CA ASN A 343 -5.41 -3.40 51.88
C ASN A 343 -6.88 -3.38 51.44
N ASP A 344 -7.18 -3.62 50.16
CA ASP A 344 -8.53 -3.70 49.60
C ASP A 344 -9.25 -5.00 50.01
N ILE A 345 -8.52 -6.03 50.44
CA ILE A 345 -9.06 -7.35 50.81
C ILE A 345 -9.32 -7.43 52.32
N SER A 346 -8.37 -6.92 53.13
CA SER A 346 -8.51 -6.80 54.59
C SER A 346 -7.62 -5.70 55.15
N TYR A 347 -7.97 -5.21 56.34
CA TYR A 347 -7.09 -4.38 57.15
C TYR A 347 -5.94 -5.16 57.79
N ASP A 348 -6.13 -6.46 58.08
CA ASP A 348 -5.20 -7.26 58.90
C ASP A 348 -3.79 -7.26 58.28
N GLU A 349 -2.81 -6.68 58.99
CA GLU A 349 -1.46 -6.43 58.47
C GLU A 349 -0.43 -7.21 59.29
N PHE A 350 0.32 -8.12 58.65
CA PHE A 350 1.29 -8.99 59.33
C PHE A 350 2.72 -8.50 59.15
N TRP A 351 3.48 -8.47 60.25
CA TRP A 351 4.88 -8.05 60.27
C TRP A 351 5.75 -9.07 61.00
N THR A 352 7.00 -9.22 60.55
CA THR A 352 8.02 -10.05 61.23
C THR A 352 9.25 -9.24 61.59
N ASN A 353 9.86 -9.57 62.73
CA ASN A 353 11.17 -9.10 63.16
C ASN A 353 12.29 -10.12 62.86
N ALA A 354 11.99 -11.26 62.23
CA ALA A 354 12.97 -12.28 61.88
C ALA A 354 13.96 -11.76 60.81
N THR A 355 15.23 -12.18 60.92
CA THR A 355 16.26 -11.87 59.92
C THR A 355 15.99 -12.52 58.56
N ASN A 356 15.33 -13.69 58.55
CA ASN A 356 14.84 -14.35 57.34
C ASN A 356 13.31 -14.29 57.29
N SER A 357 12.78 -13.26 56.63
CA SER A 357 11.34 -13.03 56.50
C SER A 357 10.62 -13.96 55.51
N GLU A 358 11.35 -14.69 54.66
CA GLU A 358 10.74 -15.56 53.65
C GLU A 358 10.05 -16.78 54.25
N LYS A 359 10.65 -17.39 55.28
CA LYS A 359 10.06 -18.54 55.99
C LYS A 359 8.72 -18.17 56.65
N ASP A 360 8.68 -17.00 57.28
CA ASP A 360 7.47 -16.48 57.93
C ASP A 360 6.40 -16.11 56.90
N ARG A 361 6.80 -15.52 55.77
CA ARG A 361 5.91 -15.22 54.65
C ARG A 361 5.31 -16.49 54.04
N GLU A 362 6.11 -17.52 53.83
CA GLU A 362 5.65 -18.82 53.31
C GLU A 362 4.69 -19.49 54.29
N THR A 363 4.96 -19.40 55.60
CA THR A 363 4.07 -19.92 56.65
C THR A 363 2.70 -19.24 56.61
N ILE A 364 2.65 -17.90 56.50
CA ILE A 364 1.39 -17.14 56.38
C ILE A 364 0.70 -17.48 55.04
N THR A 365 1.46 -17.68 53.96
CA THR A 365 0.93 -18.09 52.64
C THR A 365 0.21 -19.42 52.74
N ASN A 366 0.85 -20.42 53.35
CA ASN A 366 0.27 -21.74 53.50
C ASN A 366 -0.99 -21.70 54.38
N LEU A 367 -0.96 -20.95 55.48
CA LEU A 367 -2.15 -20.79 56.35
C LEU A 367 -3.32 -20.10 55.62
N TYR A 368 -3.04 -19.16 54.72
CA TYR A 368 -4.07 -18.50 53.91
C TYR A 368 -4.62 -19.42 52.81
N MET A 369 -3.75 -20.08 52.04
CA MET A 369 -4.15 -20.96 50.93
C MET A 369 -4.90 -22.21 51.41
N GLU A 370 -4.53 -22.73 52.58
CA GLU A 370 -5.20 -23.86 53.24
C GLU A 370 -6.45 -23.46 54.04
N GLY A 371 -6.82 -22.16 54.04
CA GLY A 371 -8.06 -21.67 54.67
C GLY A 371 -8.05 -21.61 56.21
N PHE A 372 -6.89 -21.79 56.85
CA PHE A 372 -6.74 -21.71 58.30
C PHE A 372 -6.61 -20.26 58.81
N LEU A 373 -6.29 -19.30 57.94
CA LEU A 373 -6.21 -17.88 58.27
C LEU A 373 -7.56 -17.19 57.98
N LYS A 374 -8.38 -16.97 59.00
CA LYS A 374 -9.62 -16.18 58.90
C LYS A 374 -9.28 -14.70 58.84
N ILE A 375 -9.66 -14.04 57.77
CA ILE A 375 -9.35 -12.62 57.50
C ILE A 375 -10.65 -11.81 57.45
N SER A 376 -10.62 -10.59 58.00
CA SER A 376 -11.78 -9.69 58.03
C SER A 376 -12.00 -9.00 56.68
N LEU A 377 -13.01 -9.45 55.91
CA LEU A 377 -13.31 -8.90 54.58
C LEU A 377 -14.07 -7.55 54.64
N ARG A 378 -13.83 -6.69 53.64
CA ARG A 378 -14.43 -5.34 53.52
C ARG A 378 -15.83 -5.30 52.88
N ASP A 379 -16.51 -4.19 53.14
CA ASP A 379 -17.29 -3.44 52.15
C ASP A 379 -16.84 -1.97 52.11
N SER A 380 -17.18 -1.28 51.01
CA SER A 380 -17.11 0.16 50.76
C SER A 380 -17.70 1.08 51.84
N SER A 381 -18.47 0.56 52.80
CA SER A 381 -19.05 1.30 53.93
C SER A 381 -18.46 0.97 55.32
N ASN A 382 -17.37 0.19 55.40
CA ASN A 382 -16.66 -0.10 56.67
C ASN A 382 -17.52 -0.79 57.76
N LYS A 383 -18.47 -1.66 57.39
CA LYS A 383 -19.17 -2.57 58.34
C LYS A 383 -18.85 -4.04 58.05
N LEU A 384 -18.89 -4.87 59.11
CA LEU A 384 -18.75 -6.33 59.03
C LEU A 384 -19.85 -6.89 58.11
N VAL A 385 -19.48 -7.48 56.97
CA VAL A 385 -20.44 -7.91 55.95
C VAL A 385 -20.93 -9.33 56.23
N ASP A 386 -22.25 -9.48 56.37
CA ASP A 386 -22.93 -10.76 56.20
C ASP A 386 -22.65 -11.24 54.76
N THR A 387 -21.92 -12.33 54.63
CA THR A 387 -21.38 -12.88 53.36
C THR A 387 -22.46 -13.08 52.30
N SER A 388 -23.73 -13.25 52.71
CA SER A 388 -24.89 -13.35 51.83
C SER A 388 -25.16 -12.06 51.05
N CYS A 389 -25.07 -10.88 51.68
CA CYS A 389 -25.29 -9.59 51.01
C CYS A 389 -24.16 -9.23 50.04
N ALA A 390 -22.91 -9.58 50.37
CA ALA A 390 -21.78 -9.39 49.46
C ALA A 390 -21.97 -10.19 48.16
N PHE A 391 -22.39 -11.46 48.26
CA PHE A 391 -22.65 -12.30 47.09
C PHE A 391 -23.69 -11.66 46.16
N TRP A 392 -24.86 -11.28 46.70
CA TRP A 392 -25.94 -10.71 45.88
C TRP A 392 -25.55 -9.37 45.24
N ASN A 393 -24.82 -8.52 45.96
CA ASN A 393 -24.33 -7.24 45.42
C ASN A 393 -23.26 -7.44 44.34
N CYS A 394 -22.30 -8.34 44.56
CA CYS A 394 -21.29 -8.67 43.55
C CYS A 394 -21.92 -9.29 42.29
N PHE A 395 -22.92 -10.16 42.46
CA PHE A 395 -23.63 -10.77 41.35
C PHE A 395 -24.45 -9.75 40.58
N ARG A 396 -25.22 -8.87 41.27
CA ARG A 396 -25.96 -7.77 40.64
C ARG A 396 -25.02 -6.84 39.88
N ASN A 397 -23.93 -6.38 40.51
CA ASN A 397 -22.96 -5.49 39.88
C ASN A 397 -22.33 -6.11 38.62
N SER A 398 -21.98 -7.40 38.68
CA SER A 398 -21.42 -8.12 37.54
C SER A 398 -22.46 -8.32 36.43
N TYR A 399 -23.73 -8.57 36.81
CA TYR A 399 -24.86 -8.65 35.89
C TYR A 399 -25.15 -7.31 35.20
N ASP A 400 -25.10 -6.20 35.92
CA ASP A 400 -25.37 -4.86 35.38
C ASP A 400 -24.23 -4.33 34.52
N ALA A 401 -22.98 -4.51 34.98
CA ALA A 401 -21.78 -4.07 34.29
C ALA A 401 -21.41 -4.92 33.07
N ASN A 402 -22.08 -6.06 32.83
CA ASN A 402 -21.72 -6.96 31.73
C ASN A 402 -21.88 -6.28 30.35
N PRO A 403 -20.79 -6.09 29.58
CA PRO A 403 -20.82 -5.41 28.29
C PRO A 403 -21.40 -6.26 27.15
N LYS A 404 -21.64 -7.57 27.35
CA LYS A 404 -22.10 -8.51 26.30
C LYS A 404 -23.62 -8.50 26.05
N GLY A 405 -24.32 -7.44 26.47
CA GLY A 405 -25.75 -7.25 26.24
C GLY A 405 -26.66 -8.31 26.87
N ILE A 406 -27.92 -8.40 26.41
CA ILE A 406 -28.97 -9.26 26.99
C ILE A 406 -28.55 -10.74 27.02
N ASN A 407 -27.87 -11.25 25.99
CA ASN A 407 -27.46 -12.66 25.94
C ASN A 407 -26.38 -12.99 26.99
N GLY A 408 -25.42 -12.08 27.21
CA GLY A 408 -24.42 -12.24 28.27
C GLY A 408 -25.06 -12.21 29.67
N LYS A 409 -26.05 -11.33 29.85
CA LYS A 409 -26.83 -11.21 31.08
C LYS A 409 -27.67 -12.47 31.37
N ILE A 410 -28.36 -13.02 30.36
CA ILE A 410 -29.12 -14.27 30.46
C ILE A 410 -28.19 -15.44 30.81
N ARG A 411 -27.01 -15.53 30.17
CA ARG A 411 -26.02 -16.57 30.47
C ARG A 411 -25.52 -16.49 31.91
N MET A 412 -25.22 -15.30 32.42
CA MET A 412 -24.82 -15.14 33.82
C MET A 412 -25.94 -15.53 34.79
N LEU A 413 -27.15 -15.01 34.58
CA LEU A 413 -28.33 -15.39 35.38
C LEU A 413 -28.60 -16.90 35.38
N SER A 414 -28.30 -17.58 34.26
CA SER A 414 -28.52 -19.02 34.12
C SER A 414 -27.70 -19.87 35.11
N ILE A 415 -26.58 -19.34 35.60
CA ILE A 415 -25.69 -20.03 36.56
C ILE A 415 -26.41 -20.33 37.87
N ILE A 416 -27.14 -19.34 38.38
CA ILE A 416 -27.83 -19.41 39.69
C ILE A 416 -29.35 -19.58 39.52
N GLY A 417 -29.81 -19.67 38.27
CA GLY A 417 -31.23 -19.51 37.93
C GLY A 417 -32.13 -20.58 38.51
N GLU A 418 -31.65 -21.83 38.59
CA GLU A 418 -32.41 -22.96 39.15
C GLU A 418 -32.22 -23.14 40.67
N ASP A 419 -31.17 -22.56 41.25
CA ASP A 419 -30.80 -22.76 42.65
C ASP A 419 -31.56 -21.86 43.63
N PHE A 420 -32.16 -20.76 43.14
CA PHE A 420 -32.92 -19.80 43.95
C PHE A 420 -34.37 -19.66 43.48
N THR A 421 -35.27 -19.23 44.35
CA THR A 421 -36.67 -19.04 43.97
C THR A 421 -36.85 -17.78 43.12
N TYR A 422 -37.92 -17.74 42.30
CA TYR A 422 -38.25 -16.55 41.51
C TYR A 422 -38.38 -15.29 42.38
N LYS A 423 -39.03 -15.42 43.54
CA LYS A 423 -39.27 -14.31 44.46
C LYS A 423 -37.96 -13.74 45.00
N GLU A 424 -37.05 -14.61 45.46
CA GLU A 424 -35.73 -14.20 45.94
C GLU A 424 -34.90 -13.53 44.84
N MET A 425 -34.90 -14.07 43.63
CA MET A 425 -34.14 -13.48 42.52
C MET A 425 -34.69 -12.12 42.10
N ILE A 426 -36.01 -11.94 42.08
CA ILE A 426 -36.64 -10.64 41.76
C ILE A 426 -36.29 -9.62 42.84
N GLU A 427 -36.44 -9.98 44.12
CA GLU A 427 -36.19 -9.05 45.24
C GLU A 427 -34.70 -8.69 45.39
N LYS A 428 -33.77 -9.63 45.21
CA LYS A 428 -32.33 -9.38 45.39
C LYS A 428 -31.69 -8.72 44.17
N LEU A 429 -32.05 -9.13 42.95
CA LEU A 429 -31.40 -8.69 41.72
C LEU A 429 -32.20 -7.67 40.90
N GLU A 430 -33.46 -7.38 41.28
CA GLU A 430 -34.35 -6.44 40.57
C GLU A 430 -34.56 -6.78 39.08
N VAL A 431 -34.49 -8.06 38.73
CA VAL A 431 -34.67 -8.54 37.36
C VAL A 431 -36.11 -8.97 37.10
N SER A 432 -36.58 -8.77 35.86
CA SER A 432 -37.95 -9.15 35.49
C SER A 432 -38.16 -10.67 35.54
N PRO A 433 -39.37 -11.15 35.86
CA PRO A 433 -39.70 -12.57 35.82
C PRO A 433 -39.44 -13.21 34.45
N ASN A 434 -39.67 -12.48 33.36
CA ASN A 434 -39.42 -12.96 32.00
C ASN A 434 -37.93 -13.21 31.75
N THR A 435 -37.06 -12.38 32.31
CA THR A 435 -35.60 -12.54 32.20
C THR A 435 -35.14 -13.79 32.94
N ILE A 436 -35.65 -14.04 34.15
CA ILE A 436 -35.36 -15.25 34.92
C ILE A 436 -35.85 -16.51 34.17
N ASN A 437 -37.05 -16.47 33.61
CA ASN A 437 -37.59 -17.59 32.82
C ASN A 437 -36.73 -17.90 31.60
N THR A 438 -36.27 -16.86 30.91
CA THR A 438 -35.38 -17.00 29.76
C THR A 438 -34.02 -17.57 30.17
N ALA A 439 -33.48 -17.18 31.33
CA ALA A 439 -32.25 -17.71 31.89
C ALA A 439 -32.35 -19.19 32.30
N ARG A 440 -33.48 -19.61 32.89
CA ARG A 440 -33.74 -21.03 33.20
C ARG A 440 -33.92 -21.88 31.95
N LYS A 441 -34.66 -21.38 30.95
CA LYS A 441 -34.75 -22.06 29.65
C LYS A 441 -33.37 -22.18 28.99
N PHE A 442 -32.55 -21.14 29.10
CA PHE A 442 -31.19 -21.14 28.61
C PHE A 442 -30.33 -22.21 29.29
N SER A 443 -30.33 -22.31 30.63
CA SER A 443 -29.54 -23.32 31.36
C SER A 443 -29.96 -24.74 31.01
N ARG A 444 -31.26 -24.99 30.80
CA ARG A 444 -31.76 -26.32 30.40
C ARG A 444 -31.32 -26.73 29.00
N ILE A 445 -31.10 -25.78 28.09
CA ILE A 445 -30.74 -26.06 26.70
C ILE A 445 -29.22 -26.11 26.51
N ASN A 446 -28.46 -25.25 27.20
CA ASN A 446 -27.03 -25.04 26.96
C ASN A 446 -26.14 -25.35 28.17
N GLU A 447 -26.70 -25.82 29.29
CA GLU A 447 -26.09 -25.92 30.62
C GLU A 447 -25.85 -24.55 31.32
N PRO A 448 -25.95 -24.47 32.68
CA PRO A 448 -25.76 -23.23 33.43
C PRO A 448 -24.40 -22.56 33.14
N GLY A 449 -24.42 -21.29 32.75
CA GLY A 449 -23.19 -20.51 32.54
C GLY A 449 -22.36 -20.88 31.31
N CYS A 450 -22.78 -21.86 30.52
CA CYS A 450 -22.08 -22.29 29.31
C CYS A 450 -22.38 -21.35 28.11
N PRO A 451 -21.47 -21.26 27.11
CA PRO A 451 -21.74 -20.54 25.88
C PRO A 451 -22.93 -21.17 25.15
N ILE A 452 -23.68 -20.39 24.37
CA ILE A 452 -24.72 -20.93 23.49
C ILE A 452 -24.08 -22.02 22.61
N LEU A 453 -24.65 -23.23 22.61
CA LEU A 453 -24.22 -24.31 21.72
C LEU A 453 -24.25 -23.78 20.28
N GLU A 454 -23.07 -23.72 19.63
CA GLU A 454 -22.97 -23.30 18.25
C GLU A 454 -23.72 -24.31 17.37
N LYS A 455 -24.93 -23.94 16.94
CA LYS A 455 -25.58 -24.63 15.83
C LYS A 455 -24.63 -24.53 14.62
N PRO A 456 -24.53 -25.58 13.78
CA PRO A 456 -23.70 -25.52 12.58
C PRO A 456 -24.04 -24.25 11.80
N VAL A 457 -23.01 -23.43 11.55
CA VAL A 457 -23.16 -22.16 10.83
C VAL A 457 -23.58 -22.49 9.41
N ILE A 458 -24.88 -22.42 9.13
CA ILE A 458 -25.37 -22.40 7.76
C ILE A 458 -25.09 -20.97 7.26
N THR A 459 -23.92 -20.77 6.67
CA THR A 459 -23.65 -19.61 5.82
C THR A 459 -24.57 -19.69 4.61
N ARG A 460 -25.76 -19.11 4.71
CA ARG A 460 -26.49 -18.72 3.51
C ARG A 460 -25.69 -17.59 2.88
N SER A 461 -24.91 -17.89 1.85
CA SER A 461 -24.37 -16.86 0.98
C SER A 461 -25.56 -16.00 0.52
N LYS A 462 -25.48 -14.69 0.73
CA LYS A 462 -26.56 -13.74 0.36
C LYS A 462 -26.86 -13.79 -1.15
N MET A 463 -25.94 -14.39 -1.92
CA MET A 463 -25.95 -14.55 -3.36
C MET A 463 -25.16 -15.82 -3.70
N SER A 464 -25.65 -16.62 -4.65
CA SER A 464 -24.90 -17.80 -5.10
C SER A 464 -23.57 -17.40 -5.74
N GLU A 465 -22.55 -18.24 -5.59
CA GLU A 465 -21.25 -18.03 -6.24
C GLU A 465 -21.38 -17.91 -7.75
N VAL A 466 -22.34 -18.64 -8.35
CA VAL A 466 -22.67 -18.54 -9.78
C VAL A 466 -23.03 -17.11 -10.16
N LYS A 467 -23.93 -16.45 -9.40
CA LYS A 467 -24.34 -15.06 -9.68
C LYS A 467 -23.23 -14.04 -9.46
N VAL A 468 -22.28 -14.35 -8.58
CA VAL A 468 -21.08 -13.53 -8.38
C VAL A 468 -20.13 -13.68 -9.56
N LYS A 469 -19.90 -14.91 -10.04
CA LYS A 469 -19.09 -15.20 -11.22
C LYS A 469 -19.70 -14.60 -12.50
N GLU A 470 -21.01 -14.68 -12.70
CA GLU A 470 -21.71 -14.05 -13.83
C GLU A 470 -21.46 -12.53 -13.87
N PHE A 471 -21.53 -11.86 -12.72
CA PHE A 471 -21.22 -10.43 -12.61
C PHE A 471 -19.75 -10.13 -12.96
N GLU A 472 -18.81 -10.95 -12.50
CA GLU A 472 -17.38 -10.77 -12.81
C GLU A 472 -17.09 -11.04 -14.29
N LEU A 473 -17.68 -12.08 -14.88
CA LEU A 473 -17.55 -12.42 -16.30
C LEU A 473 -18.09 -11.29 -17.18
N PHE A 474 -19.27 -10.74 -16.85
CA PHE A 474 -19.84 -9.61 -17.59
C PHE A 474 -18.92 -8.37 -17.60
N PHE A 475 -18.23 -8.12 -16.49
CA PHE A 475 -17.26 -7.03 -16.35
C PHE A 475 -15.81 -7.44 -16.67
N THR A 476 -15.62 -8.62 -17.24
CA THR A 476 -14.38 -9.01 -17.92
C THR A 476 -14.48 -8.73 -19.42
N ASP A 477 -15.71 -8.63 -19.94
CA ASP A 477 -15.98 -8.32 -21.34
C ASP A 477 -15.58 -6.88 -21.72
N LYS A 478 -14.75 -6.80 -22.75
CA LYS A 478 -14.27 -5.59 -23.42
C LYS A 478 -15.41 -4.74 -23.99
N ALA A 479 -16.59 -5.30 -24.25
CA ALA A 479 -17.77 -4.55 -24.71
C ALA A 479 -18.36 -3.66 -23.60
N ASN A 480 -18.22 -4.07 -22.33
CA ASN A 480 -18.87 -3.41 -21.19
C ASN A 480 -17.91 -2.48 -20.42
N VAL A 481 -16.63 -2.86 -20.30
CA VAL A 481 -15.62 -2.09 -19.56
C VAL A 481 -14.23 -2.10 -20.20
N ASN A 482 -13.47 -1.05 -19.91
CA ASN A 482 -12.04 -0.96 -20.17
C ASN A 482 -11.27 -1.01 -18.86
N MET A 483 -10.36 -1.97 -18.69
CA MET A 483 -9.49 -2.04 -17.52
C MET A 483 -8.42 -0.94 -17.56
N SER A 484 -8.19 -0.25 -16.45
CA SER A 484 -7.11 0.73 -16.36
C SER A 484 -5.76 0.06 -16.19
N SER A 485 -4.82 0.39 -17.06
CA SER A 485 -3.42 -0.02 -16.95
C SER A 485 -2.60 0.79 -15.93
N TYR A 486 -3.16 1.89 -15.38
CA TYR A 486 -2.40 2.85 -14.56
C TYR A 486 -3.12 3.37 -13.30
N LYS A 487 -4.46 3.42 -13.26
CA LYS A 487 -5.24 3.80 -12.06
C LYS A 487 -5.77 2.56 -11.33
N VAL A 488 -5.58 2.53 -10.01
CA VAL A 488 -6.09 1.47 -9.12
C VAL A 488 -7.10 2.05 -8.14
N ASP A 489 -8.07 1.23 -7.75
CA ASP A 489 -9.01 1.60 -6.70
C ASP A 489 -8.29 1.58 -5.34
N ALA A 490 -8.35 2.70 -4.60
CA ALA A 490 -7.59 2.85 -3.36
C ALA A 490 -8.00 1.84 -2.26
N LYS A 491 -9.24 1.33 -2.31
CA LYS A 491 -9.83 0.48 -1.29
C LYS A 491 -9.59 -1.00 -1.57
N THR A 492 -9.78 -1.43 -2.81
CA THR A 492 -9.64 -2.83 -3.24
C THR A 492 -8.26 -3.15 -3.81
N GLN A 493 -7.47 -2.14 -4.20
CA GLN A 493 -6.18 -2.26 -4.89
C GLN A 493 -6.25 -3.01 -6.23
N LEU A 494 -7.46 -3.29 -6.74
CA LEU A 494 -7.67 -3.84 -8.07
C LEU A 494 -7.65 -2.71 -9.12
N PRO A 495 -7.34 -3.03 -10.40
CA PRO A 495 -7.43 -2.06 -11.49
C PRO A 495 -8.81 -1.42 -11.56
N VAL A 496 -8.85 -0.11 -11.80
CA VAL A 496 -10.11 0.60 -12.05
C VAL A 496 -10.70 0.09 -13.37
N LEU A 497 -11.97 -0.29 -13.36
CA LEU A 497 -12.72 -0.66 -14.56
C LEU A 497 -13.51 0.54 -15.04
N TYR A 498 -13.20 1.03 -16.24
CA TYR A 498 -13.90 2.13 -16.86
C TYR A 498 -15.14 1.66 -17.61
N LEU A 499 -16.32 2.10 -17.19
CA LEU A 499 -17.60 1.79 -17.83
C LEU A 499 -17.65 2.40 -19.24
N LYS A 500 -17.97 1.57 -20.25
CA LYS A 500 -18.17 2.03 -21.64
C LYS A 500 -19.54 2.65 -21.88
N ASP A 501 -20.52 2.29 -21.06
CA ASP A 501 -21.91 2.77 -21.16
C ASP A 501 -22.45 3.28 -19.84
N GLN A 502 -23.62 3.94 -19.93
CA GLN A 502 -24.38 4.32 -18.75
C GLN A 502 -24.78 3.08 -17.93
N LYS A 503 -24.80 3.21 -16.61
CA LYS A 503 -25.17 2.12 -15.68
C LYS A 503 -26.54 1.49 -16.00
N SER A 504 -27.48 2.25 -16.56
CA SER A 504 -28.80 1.76 -17.01
C SER A 504 -28.70 0.77 -18.16
N ILE A 505 -27.99 1.14 -19.23
CA ILE A 505 -27.78 0.31 -20.43
C ILE A 505 -26.96 -0.94 -20.05
N LEU A 506 -25.93 -0.79 -19.23
CA LEU A 506 -25.14 -1.94 -18.74
C LEU A 506 -25.99 -2.93 -17.94
N TRP A 507 -26.99 -2.44 -17.19
CA TRP A 507 -27.93 -3.33 -16.51
C TRP A 507 -28.85 -4.04 -17.50
N GLU A 508 -29.37 -3.34 -18.51
CA GLU A 508 -30.25 -3.94 -19.53
C GLU A 508 -29.51 -5.07 -20.25
N ASN A 509 -28.28 -4.80 -20.69
CA ASN A 509 -27.40 -5.81 -21.30
C ASN A 509 -27.15 -6.98 -20.33
N PHE A 510 -26.78 -6.70 -19.07
CA PHE A 510 -26.57 -7.76 -18.08
C PHE A 510 -27.82 -8.62 -17.85
N SER A 511 -28.99 -8.00 -17.79
CA SER A 511 -30.27 -8.70 -17.57
C SER A 511 -30.70 -9.52 -18.79
N ALA A 512 -30.34 -9.08 -20.00
CA ALA A 512 -30.56 -9.83 -21.23
C ALA A 512 -29.61 -11.03 -21.33
N THR A 513 -28.33 -10.86 -20.98
CA THR A 513 -27.32 -11.94 -21.00
C THR A 513 -27.54 -12.96 -19.88
N TYR A 514 -27.95 -12.52 -18.69
CA TYR A 514 -28.18 -13.37 -17.51
C TYR A 514 -29.58 -13.14 -16.91
N PRO A 515 -30.66 -13.66 -17.53
CA PRO A 515 -32.04 -13.43 -17.08
C PRO A 515 -32.29 -13.91 -15.64
N ASN A 516 -31.62 -14.99 -15.24
CA ASN A 516 -31.69 -15.58 -13.90
C ASN A 516 -30.59 -15.07 -12.94
N GLY A 517 -29.81 -14.06 -13.37
CA GLY A 517 -28.65 -13.53 -12.67
C GLY A 517 -28.99 -12.72 -11.41
N MET A 518 -28.12 -11.78 -11.05
CA MET A 518 -28.37 -10.89 -9.91
C MET A 518 -29.43 -9.82 -10.23
N LYS A 519 -30.17 -9.37 -9.21
CA LYS A 519 -31.21 -8.33 -9.35
C LYS A 519 -30.61 -6.93 -9.51
N ARG A 520 -31.35 -6.01 -10.14
CA ARG A 520 -30.93 -4.61 -10.46
C ARG A 520 -30.33 -3.87 -9.27
N THR A 521 -30.98 -3.95 -8.12
CA THR A 521 -30.51 -3.29 -6.89
C THR A 521 -29.15 -3.81 -6.42
N SER A 522 -28.90 -5.12 -6.55
CA SER A 522 -27.60 -5.73 -6.21
C SER A 522 -26.52 -5.35 -7.21
N PHE A 523 -26.86 -5.33 -8.51
CA PHE A 523 -25.96 -4.88 -9.58
C PHE A 523 -25.52 -3.42 -9.38
N MET A 524 -26.48 -2.51 -9.16
CA MET A 524 -26.20 -1.09 -8.94
C MET A 524 -25.41 -0.84 -7.65
N SER A 525 -25.75 -1.54 -6.56
CA SER A 525 -25.03 -1.42 -5.29
C SER A 525 -23.56 -1.83 -5.42
N ARG A 526 -23.26 -2.86 -6.23
CA ARG A 526 -21.87 -3.26 -6.51
C ARG A 526 -21.12 -2.25 -7.36
N LEU A 527 -21.79 -1.63 -8.34
CA LEU A 527 -21.23 -0.55 -9.15
C LEU A 527 -20.98 0.75 -8.37
N GLN A 528 -21.70 1.00 -7.28
CA GLN A 528 -21.50 2.17 -6.42
C GLN A 528 -20.35 2.00 -5.41
N ASN A 529 -20.04 0.76 -5.01
CA ASN A 529 -19.14 0.45 -3.88
C ASN A 529 -17.72 -0.01 -4.25
N SER A 530 -17.34 -0.08 -5.53
CA SER A 530 -16.08 -0.72 -5.92
C SER A 530 -15.46 -0.12 -7.18
N ARG A 531 -14.48 -0.82 -7.77
CA ARG A 531 -13.52 -0.39 -8.81
C ARG A 531 -14.06 0.26 -10.11
N PHE A 532 -15.36 0.49 -10.26
CA PHE A 532 -16.01 0.86 -11.51
C PHE A 532 -16.22 2.37 -11.63
N LYS A 533 -15.53 3.01 -12.58
CA LYS A 533 -15.58 4.47 -12.80
C LYS A 533 -15.95 4.79 -14.24
N TYR A 534 -16.42 6.01 -14.51
CA TYR A 534 -16.44 6.50 -15.89
C TYR A 534 -15.03 7.00 -16.25
N ARG A 535 -14.61 6.84 -17.51
CA ARG A 535 -13.28 7.26 -17.97
C ARG A 535 -13.28 8.78 -18.13
N GLU A 536 -12.53 9.49 -17.28
CA GLU A 536 -12.37 10.95 -17.33
C GLU A 536 -11.32 11.37 -18.36
N ASP A 537 -10.22 10.60 -18.50
CA ASP A 537 -9.08 10.95 -19.36
C ASP A 537 -8.93 9.94 -20.50
N LEU A 538 -9.04 10.40 -21.75
CA LEU A 538 -8.83 9.59 -22.96
C LEU A 538 -7.94 10.26 -24.02
N GLY A 539 -7.47 11.49 -23.80
CA GLY A 539 -6.41 12.06 -24.62
C GLY A 539 -5.07 11.45 -24.20
N GLY A 540 -4.40 10.71 -25.09
CA GLY A 540 -2.96 10.44 -24.91
C GLY A 540 -2.42 9.06 -25.26
N LEU A 541 -3.22 8.05 -25.66
CA LEU A 541 -2.68 6.74 -26.06
C LEU A 541 -2.62 6.51 -27.57
N CYS A 542 -3.60 7.01 -28.33
CA CYS A 542 -3.56 7.00 -29.79
C CYS A 542 -3.21 8.40 -30.28
N ILE A 543 -2.02 8.54 -30.87
CA ILE A 543 -1.52 9.80 -31.45
C ILE A 543 -2.48 10.27 -32.55
N THR A 544 -2.96 9.35 -33.40
CA THR A 544 -3.91 9.67 -34.47
C THR A 544 -5.22 10.23 -33.92
N CYS A 545 -5.78 9.65 -32.84
CA CYS A 545 -6.97 10.20 -32.20
C CYS A 545 -6.71 11.59 -31.59
N ASN A 546 -5.51 11.82 -31.05
CA ASN A 546 -5.15 13.10 -30.46
C ASN A 546 -5.01 14.20 -31.52
N ASP A 547 -4.16 13.95 -32.52
CA ASP A 547 -3.73 14.95 -33.48
C ASP A 547 -4.81 15.23 -34.53
N TYR A 548 -5.60 14.21 -34.90
CA TYR A 548 -6.63 14.33 -35.94
C TYR A 548 -8.06 14.36 -35.39
N GLY A 549 -8.28 13.99 -34.13
CA GLY A 549 -9.60 13.97 -33.51
C GLY A 549 -9.75 15.05 -32.43
N TYR A 550 -9.04 14.90 -31.31
CA TYR A 550 -9.23 15.76 -30.14
C TYR A 550 -8.72 17.19 -30.35
N GLN A 551 -7.49 17.37 -30.82
CA GLN A 551 -6.89 18.67 -31.02
C GLN A 551 -7.66 19.52 -32.05
N PRO A 552 -8.14 18.97 -33.19
CA PRO A 552 -8.94 19.74 -34.14
C PRO A 552 -10.28 20.19 -33.56
N PHE A 553 -10.95 19.37 -32.74
CA PHE A 553 -12.16 19.80 -32.03
C PHE A 553 -11.89 20.93 -31.02
N GLU A 554 -10.81 20.84 -30.24
CA GLU A 554 -10.42 21.93 -29.32
C GLU A 554 -10.11 23.22 -30.10
N ASN A 555 -9.37 23.12 -31.19
CA ASN A 555 -9.03 24.25 -32.04
C ASN A 555 -10.26 24.86 -32.72
N LEU A 556 -11.25 24.04 -33.13
CA LEU A 556 -12.52 24.49 -33.69
C LEU A 556 -13.36 25.25 -32.65
N ILE A 557 -13.46 24.71 -31.43
CA ILE A 557 -14.17 25.38 -30.33
C ILE A 557 -13.50 26.72 -30.01
N GLU A 558 -12.16 26.77 -30.01
CA GLU A 558 -11.41 28.01 -29.78
C GLU A 558 -11.64 29.03 -30.92
N LEU A 559 -11.67 28.57 -32.18
CA LEU A 559 -11.97 29.40 -33.35
C LEU A 559 -13.38 30.00 -33.28
N VAL A 560 -14.38 29.18 -32.92
CA VAL A 560 -15.77 29.64 -32.72
C VAL A 560 -15.84 30.62 -31.55
N THR A 561 -15.10 30.36 -30.47
CA THR A 561 -15.11 31.20 -29.28
C THR A 561 -14.58 32.61 -29.55
N ARG A 562 -13.55 32.74 -30.39
CA ARG A 562 -12.89 34.01 -30.72
C ARG A 562 -13.65 34.86 -31.74
N ASN A 563 -14.29 34.23 -32.72
CA ASN A 563 -14.81 34.93 -33.89
C ASN A 563 -16.31 35.23 -33.83
N PHE A 564 -17.07 34.60 -32.93
CA PHE A 564 -18.51 34.86 -32.79
C PHE A 564 -18.82 35.75 -31.58
N SER A 565 -19.26 36.98 -31.86
CA SER A 565 -19.65 37.97 -30.84
C SER A 565 -21.03 37.68 -30.21
N ASN A 566 -21.94 37.05 -30.96
CA ASN A 566 -23.27 36.68 -30.46
C ASN A 566 -23.16 35.46 -29.54
N LYS A 567 -23.45 35.66 -28.25
CA LYS A 567 -23.36 34.62 -27.23
C LYS A 567 -24.26 33.41 -27.52
N ILE A 568 -25.50 33.62 -27.95
CA ILE A 568 -26.45 32.52 -28.20
C ILE A 568 -25.96 31.65 -29.36
N GLN A 569 -25.59 32.29 -30.47
CA GLN A 569 -25.07 31.60 -31.65
C GLN A 569 -23.78 30.84 -31.35
N ARG A 570 -22.86 31.47 -30.62
CA ARG A 570 -21.61 30.86 -30.19
C ARG A 570 -21.85 29.64 -29.30
N ASP A 571 -22.69 29.78 -28.27
CA ASP A 571 -22.95 28.71 -27.31
C ASP A 571 -23.67 27.53 -28.00
N CYS A 572 -24.56 27.80 -28.97
CA CYS A 572 -25.17 26.75 -29.81
C CYS A 572 -24.13 26.00 -30.66
N LEU A 573 -23.24 26.70 -31.37
CA LEU A 573 -22.21 26.07 -32.20
C LEU A 573 -21.21 25.24 -31.38
N ILE A 574 -20.82 25.73 -30.21
CA ILE A 574 -19.97 24.98 -29.28
C ILE A 574 -20.69 23.71 -28.81
N HIS A 575 -21.97 23.82 -28.44
CA HIS A 575 -22.75 22.66 -28.02
C HIS A 575 -22.87 21.61 -29.13
N GLU A 576 -23.06 22.02 -30.39
CA GLU A 576 -23.10 21.13 -31.54
C GLU A 576 -21.76 20.43 -31.78
N LEU A 577 -20.64 21.17 -31.72
CA LEU A 577 -19.29 20.62 -31.82
C LEU A 577 -19.02 19.59 -30.71
N GLU A 578 -19.42 19.89 -29.46
CA GLU A 578 -19.29 18.96 -28.34
C GLU A 578 -20.19 17.72 -28.50
N CYS A 579 -21.39 17.88 -29.03
CA CYS A 579 -22.28 16.75 -29.33
C CYS A 579 -21.69 15.85 -30.40
N LEU A 580 -21.18 16.42 -31.49
CA LEU A 580 -20.53 15.70 -32.57
C LEU A 580 -19.27 14.97 -32.06
N GLN A 581 -18.42 15.67 -31.31
CA GLN A 581 -17.24 15.06 -30.69
C GLN A 581 -17.63 13.87 -29.79
N ARG A 582 -18.70 14.00 -28.99
CA ARG A 582 -19.21 12.90 -28.15
C ARG A 582 -19.73 11.73 -28.98
N HIS A 583 -20.45 11.99 -30.06
CA HIS A 583 -21.00 10.98 -30.95
C HIS A 583 -19.87 10.19 -31.64
N LEU A 584 -18.93 10.87 -32.31
CA LEU A 584 -17.80 10.22 -32.99
C LEU A 584 -16.91 9.41 -32.03
N LYS A 585 -16.81 9.86 -30.78
CA LYS A 585 -16.00 9.19 -29.75
C LYS A 585 -16.64 7.93 -29.17
N ARG A 586 -17.98 7.81 -29.16
CA ARG A 586 -18.69 6.77 -28.37
C ARG A 586 -19.72 5.98 -29.15
N ASN A 587 -20.49 6.65 -30.00
CA ASN A 587 -21.67 6.08 -30.62
C ASN A 587 -21.36 5.56 -32.03
N TYR A 588 -20.52 6.28 -32.78
CA TYR A 588 -20.17 5.93 -34.15
C TYR A 588 -19.69 4.46 -34.29
N GLU A 589 -18.77 4.00 -33.43
CA GLU A 589 -18.29 2.60 -33.45
C GLU A 589 -19.42 1.57 -33.28
N LYS A 590 -20.48 1.89 -32.53
CA LYS A 590 -21.61 0.99 -32.27
C LYS A 590 -22.61 0.94 -33.42
N GLU A 591 -22.59 1.94 -34.29
CA GLU A 591 -23.45 2.06 -35.46
C GLU A 591 -22.88 1.29 -36.66
N LEU A 592 -21.60 0.90 -36.58
CA LEU A 592 -20.93 0.07 -37.57
C LEU A 592 -21.23 -1.42 -37.33
N PHE A 593 -21.58 -2.12 -38.41
CA PHE A 593 -21.99 -3.52 -38.34
C PHE A 593 -20.95 -4.47 -38.95
N VAL A 594 -20.49 -5.42 -38.14
CA VAL A 594 -19.64 -6.55 -38.55
C VAL A 594 -20.30 -7.84 -38.06
N ASN A 595 -20.40 -8.83 -38.94
CA ASN A 595 -20.98 -10.13 -38.61
C ASN A 595 -20.05 -10.92 -37.66
N ASP A 596 -20.60 -11.93 -36.99
CA ASP A 596 -19.85 -12.81 -36.07
C ASP A 596 -18.68 -13.55 -36.75
N ASN A 597 -18.71 -13.71 -38.08
CA ASN A 597 -17.64 -14.30 -38.88
C ASN A 597 -16.56 -13.30 -39.32
N GLY A 598 -16.61 -12.05 -38.84
CA GLY A 598 -15.63 -11.00 -39.18
C GLY A 598 -15.85 -10.31 -40.53
N ILE A 599 -16.87 -10.72 -41.30
CA ILE A 599 -17.21 -10.12 -42.59
C ILE A 599 -18.25 -9.02 -42.38
N THR A 600 -18.30 -8.04 -43.28
CA THR A 600 -19.34 -7.00 -43.31
C THR A 600 -20.10 -7.03 -44.62
N ASN A 601 -21.37 -6.66 -44.57
CA ASN A 601 -22.28 -6.62 -45.71
C ASN A 601 -22.63 -5.17 -46.05
N HIS A 602 -23.24 -4.95 -47.22
CA HIS A 602 -23.81 -3.64 -47.56
C HIS A 602 -24.86 -3.23 -46.52
N VAL A 603 -24.78 -1.97 -46.09
CA VAL A 603 -25.75 -1.31 -45.21
C VAL A 603 -26.32 -0.13 -45.97
N ASP A 604 -27.64 0.06 -45.95
CA ASP A 604 -28.30 1.12 -46.72
C ASP A 604 -27.86 2.54 -46.34
N CYS A 605 -27.47 2.74 -45.07
CA CYS A 605 -26.93 4.00 -44.59
C CYS A 605 -25.47 4.19 -45.04
N ILE A 606 -25.21 5.19 -45.88
CA ILE A 606 -23.87 5.43 -46.46
C ILE A 606 -22.80 5.67 -45.39
N ASN A 607 -23.13 6.39 -44.31
CA ASN A 607 -22.17 6.73 -43.24
C ASN A 607 -21.74 5.50 -42.42
N HIS A 608 -22.56 4.43 -42.42
CA HIS A 608 -22.33 3.21 -41.63
C HIS A 608 -21.92 2.00 -42.48
N CYS A 609 -21.91 2.14 -43.82
CA CYS A 609 -21.53 1.07 -44.72
C CYS A 609 -20.00 0.92 -44.77
N LEU A 610 -19.47 -0.09 -44.08
CA LEU A 610 -18.05 -0.39 -44.03
C LEU A 610 -17.47 -0.71 -45.41
N LEU A 611 -18.19 -1.48 -46.25
CA LEU A 611 -17.75 -1.78 -47.61
C LEU A 611 -17.60 -0.50 -48.44
N PHE A 612 -18.48 0.49 -48.26
CA PHE A 612 -18.36 1.78 -48.93
C PHE A 612 -17.15 2.57 -48.41
N ALA A 613 -16.97 2.63 -47.09
CA ALA A 613 -15.84 3.31 -46.46
C ALA A 613 -14.47 2.73 -46.91
N PHE A 614 -14.43 1.43 -47.22
CA PHE A 614 -13.22 0.75 -47.70
C PHE A 614 -13.11 0.67 -49.24
N GLY A 615 -14.08 1.22 -49.98
CA GLY A 615 -14.05 1.30 -51.45
C GLY A 615 -14.46 0.02 -52.20
N GLU A 616 -15.11 -0.93 -51.53
CA GLU A 616 -15.54 -2.23 -52.10
C GLU A 616 -17.06 -2.31 -52.35
N CYS A 617 -17.83 -1.26 -52.06
CA CYS A 617 -19.28 -1.25 -52.26
C CYS A 617 -19.68 -0.56 -53.57
N ALA A 618 -20.30 -1.31 -54.49
CA ALA A 618 -20.90 -0.77 -55.72
C ALA A 618 -22.43 -0.53 -55.60
N ASN A 619 -23.06 -0.95 -54.50
CA ASN A 619 -24.50 -0.82 -54.30
C ASN A 619 -24.91 0.64 -53.99
N GLN A 620 -26.14 1.01 -54.36
CA GLN A 620 -26.72 2.32 -54.01
C GLN A 620 -27.10 2.37 -52.53
N HIS A 621 -27.01 3.56 -51.94
CA HIS A 621 -27.36 3.83 -50.54
C HIS A 621 -28.50 4.85 -50.54
N PHE A 622 -29.62 4.51 -49.88
CA PHE A 622 -30.82 5.36 -49.86
C PHE A 622 -31.00 6.15 -48.57
N SER A 623 -30.20 5.87 -47.54
CA SER A 623 -30.25 6.58 -46.25
C SER A 623 -28.91 7.20 -45.85
N GLN A 624 -28.99 8.25 -45.03
CA GLN A 624 -27.85 8.94 -44.45
C GLN A 624 -28.09 9.13 -42.94
N CYS A 625 -27.01 9.09 -42.17
CA CYS A 625 -27.07 9.26 -40.73
C CYS A 625 -26.99 10.74 -40.38
N HIS A 626 -28.08 11.29 -39.85
CA HIS A 626 -28.16 12.69 -39.45
C HIS A 626 -27.01 13.12 -38.53
N GLU A 627 -26.66 12.29 -37.54
CA GLU A 627 -25.59 12.62 -36.58
C GLU A 627 -24.20 12.59 -37.23
N CYS A 628 -23.93 11.65 -38.14
CA CYS A 628 -22.69 11.61 -38.90
C CYS A 628 -22.59 12.79 -39.87
N ASP A 629 -23.69 13.19 -40.51
CA ASP A 629 -23.71 14.29 -41.48
C ASP A 629 -23.50 15.67 -40.85
N LYS A 630 -23.71 15.80 -39.52
CA LYS A 630 -23.39 17.02 -38.79
C LYS A 630 -21.94 17.47 -38.99
N ILE A 631 -21.00 16.55 -39.20
CA ILE A 631 -19.61 16.94 -39.51
C ILE A 631 -19.56 17.83 -40.75
N PHE A 632 -20.20 17.43 -41.84
CA PHE A 632 -20.18 18.16 -43.10
C PHE A 632 -21.02 19.44 -43.03
N ASN A 633 -22.17 19.38 -42.35
CA ASN A 633 -23.04 20.54 -42.20
C ASN A 633 -22.38 21.65 -41.37
N ILE A 634 -21.73 21.31 -40.25
CA ILE A 634 -21.04 22.29 -39.39
C ILE A 634 -19.91 22.97 -40.16
N PHE A 635 -19.10 22.24 -40.93
CA PHE A 635 -18.03 22.86 -41.72
C PHE A 635 -18.59 23.79 -42.80
N LYS A 636 -19.69 23.42 -43.45
CA LYS A 636 -20.37 24.29 -44.41
C LYS A 636 -20.90 25.56 -43.75
N ASP A 637 -21.53 25.44 -42.59
CA ASP A 637 -22.07 26.57 -41.84
C ASP A 637 -20.96 27.50 -41.33
N LEU A 638 -19.87 26.94 -40.80
CA LEU A 638 -18.69 27.71 -40.38
C LEU A 638 -18.02 28.42 -41.56
N THR A 639 -17.93 27.78 -42.73
CA THR A 639 -17.34 28.39 -43.94
C THR A 639 -18.19 29.56 -44.44
N ASN A 640 -19.52 29.46 -44.33
CA ASN A 640 -20.44 30.54 -44.73
C ASN A 640 -20.43 31.72 -43.74
N GLN A 641 -20.16 31.47 -42.46
CA GLN A 641 -20.27 32.47 -41.39
C GLN A 641 -18.93 33.13 -41.03
N LEU A 642 -17.80 32.49 -41.33
CA LEU A 642 -16.45 33.01 -41.05
C LEU A 642 -15.82 33.63 -42.31
N ASP A 643 -15.00 34.66 -42.09
CA ASP A 643 -14.23 35.31 -43.14
C ASP A 643 -13.29 34.35 -43.87
N ALA A 644 -13.01 34.65 -45.14
CA ALA A 644 -12.16 33.83 -46.02
C ALA A 644 -10.75 33.55 -45.46
N ILE A 645 -10.27 34.38 -44.52
CA ILE A 645 -8.98 34.20 -43.81
C ILE A 645 -8.96 32.88 -43.03
N HIS A 646 -10.11 32.39 -42.56
CA HIS A 646 -10.22 31.16 -41.77
C HIS A 646 -10.47 29.90 -42.60
N HIS A 647 -10.84 30.04 -43.88
CA HIS A 647 -11.20 28.91 -44.75
C HIS A 647 -10.08 27.86 -44.91
N PRO A 648 -8.79 28.23 -45.09
CA PRO A 648 -7.72 27.23 -45.19
C PRO A 648 -7.61 26.35 -43.93
N LYS A 649 -7.80 26.95 -42.75
CA LYS A 649 -7.77 26.24 -41.47
C LYS A 649 -8.98 25.34 -41.27
N LEU A 650 -10.16 25.77 -41.73
CA LEU A 650 -11.36 24.94 -41.69
C LEU A 650 -11.22 23.70 -42.59
N ILE A 651 -10.64 23.85 -43.79
CA ILE A 651 -10.34 22.73 -44.68
C ILE A 651 -9.36 21.76 -44.01
N GLU A 652 -8.28 22.28 -43.41
CA GLU A 652 -7.32 21.46 -42.66
C GLU A 652 -8.00 20.67 -41.53
N TYR A 653 -8.81 21.33 -40.70
CA TYR A 653 -9.54 20.65 -39.61
C TYR A 653 -10.55 19.63 -40.15
N GLN A 654 -11.18 19.88 -41.28
CA GLN A 654 -12.09 18.94 -41.93
C GLN A 654 -11.35 17.69 -42.42
N GLU A 655 -10.19 17.85 -43.06
CA GLU A 655 -9.33 16.75 -43.49
C GLU A 655 -8.83 15.93 -42.29
N GLN A 656 -8.44 16.61 -41.21
CA GLN A 656 -8.02 15.97 -39.98
C GLN A 656 -9.16 15.13 -39.37
N LEU A 657 -10.35 15.70 -39.22
CA LEU A 657 -11.50 14.95 -38.68
C LEU A 657 -11.97 13.82 -39.61
N THR A 658 -11.78 13.96 -40.93
CA THR A 658 -12.03 12.87 -41.89
C THR A 658 -11.03 11.72 -41.70
N CYS A 659 -9.74 12.03 -41.49
CA CYS A 659 -8.73 11.04 -41.10
C CYS A 659 -9.08 10.35 -39.78
N TYR A 660 -9.59 11.11 -38.81
CA TYR A 660 -10.06 10.56 -37.54
C TYR A 660 -11.24 9.59 -37.73
N LEU A 661 -12.22 9.96 -38.56
CA LEU A 661 -13.36 9.09 -38.88
C LEU A 661 -12.88 7.78 -39.52
N ALA A 662 -12.03 7.86 -40.55
CA ALA A 662 -11.46 6.68 -41.21
C ALA A 662 -10.67 5.78 -40.24
N HIS A 663 -9.96 6.38 -39.29
CA HIS A 663 -9.28 5.64 -38.23
C HIS A 663 -10.28 4.95 -37.28
N GLN A 664 -11.36 5.62 -36.84
CA GLN A 664 -12.42 4.97 -36.04
C GLN A 664 -13.10 3.82 -36.80
N THR A 665 -13.39 4.00 -38.09
CA THR A 665 -14.00 2.96 -38.94
C THR A 665 -13.11 1.73 -39.05
N ARG A 666 -11.82 1.90 -39.38
CA ARG A 666 -10.85 0.79 -39.45
C ARG A 666 -10.68 0.12 -38.10
N LYS A 667 -10.56 0.91 -37.03
CA LYS A 667 -10.46 0.40 -35.65
C LYS A 667 -11.65 -0.49 -35.28
N ALA A 668 -12.87 -0.03 -35.52
CA ALA A 668 -14.08 -0.79 -35.24
C ALA A 668 -14.08 -2.14 -36.00
N TYR A 669 -13.73 -2.09 -37.29
CA TYR A 669 -13.66 -3.27 -38.14
C TYR A 669 -12.59 -4.28 -37.68
N LEU A 670 -11.38 -3.82 -37.39
CA LEU A 670 -10.26 -4.65 -36.96
C LEU A 670 -10.48 -5.24 -35.56
N ASN A 671 -11.08 -4.49 -34.63
CA ASN A 671 -11.42 -4.99 -33.30
C ASN A 671 -12.42 -6.15 -33.35
N ALA A 672 -13.36 -6.12 -34.31
CA ALA A 672 -14.30 -7.23 -34.51
C ALA A 672 -13.59 -8.54 -34.94
N GLN A 673 -12.42 -8.44 -35.58
CA GLN A 673 -11.67 -9.60 -36.07
C GLN A 673 -11.13 -10.48 -34.96
N PHE A 674 -10.87 -9.93 -33.77
CA PHE A 674 -10.40 -10.71 -32.63
C PHE A 674 -11.45 -11.74 -32.20
N ASN A 675 -12.69 -11.30 -32.00
CA ASN A 675 -13.78 -12.19 -31.58
C ASN A 675 -14.17 -13.17 -32.69
N SER A 676 -14.18 -12.74 -33.96
CA SER A 676 -14.45 -13.65 -35.08
C SER A 676 -13.38 -14.75 -35.17
N THR A 677 -12.11 -14.38 -35.00
CA THR A 677 -10.99 -15.33 -35.02
C THR A 677 -11.13 -16.34 -33.86
N LEU A 678 -11.48 -15.89 -32.65
CA LEU A 678 -11.76 -16.79 -31.51
C LEU A 678 -12.89 -17.80 -31.82
N CYS A 679 -13.92 -17.38 -32.54
CA CYS A 679 -15.04 -18.25 -32.94
C CYS A 679 -14.65 -19.33 -33.96
N GLU A 680 -13.56 -19.16 -34.70
CA GLU A 680 -13.02 -20.15 -35.66
C GLU A 680 -12.18 -21.24 -34.99
N LEU A 681 -11.80 -21.06 -33.72
CA LEU A 681 -10.88 -21.96 -33.01
C LEU A 681 -11.45 -23.38 -32.90
N ASP A 682 -10.70 -24.38 -33.36
CA ASP A 682 -10.99 -25.80 -33.20
C ASP A 682 -10.12 -26.42 -32.07
N ASN A 683 -10.12 -27.74 -31.95
CA ASN A 683 -9.35 -28.45 -30.91
C ASN A 683 -7.86 -28.62 -31.27
N TYR A 684 -7.43 -28.21 -32.46
CA TYR A 684 -6.08 -28.41 -32.98
C TYR A 684 -5.34 -27.10 -33.24
N GLY A 685 -6.05 -25.97 -33.28
CA GLY A 685 -5.52 -24.65 -33.50
C GLY A 685 -5.15 -23.90 -32.22
N ALA A 686 -4.43 -22.80 -32.39
CA ALA A 686 -4.25 -21.79 -31.35
C ALA A 686 -4.32 -20.39 -31.94
N ILE A 687 -4.85 -19.43 -31.16
CA ILE A 687 -4.80 -18.01 -31.51
C ILE A 687 -3.77 -17.35 -30.62
N ILE A 688 -2.87 -16.59 -31.22
CA ILE A 688 -1.75 -15.96 -30.54
C ILE A 688 -1.94 -14.45 -30.58
N VAL A 689 -1.91 -13.80 -29.42
CA VAL A 689 -1.86 -12.33 -29.31
C VAL A 689 -0.51 -11.94 -28.74
N VAL A 690 0.25 -11.13 -29.47
CA VAL A 690 1.58 -10.66 -29.05
C VAL A 690 1.61 -9.16 -28.85
N ASP A 691 2.33 -8.72 -27.83
CA ASP A 691 2.59 -7.30 -27.59
C ASP A 691 3.83 -7.08 -26.71
N TYR A 692 4.49 -5.94 -26.92
CA TYR A 692 5.59 -5.49 -26.08
C TYR A 692 5.06 -4.62 -24.95
N LYS A 693 5.46 -4.92 -23.71
CA LYS A 693 5.21 -4.02 -22.59
C LYS A 693 6.17 -2.85 -22.66
N MET A 694 5.70 -1.66 -22.24
CA MET A 694 6.62 -0.56 -21.89
C MET A 694 7.73 -1.06 -20.96
N ARG A 695 8.97 -0.61 -21.21
CA ARG A 695 10.16 -1.07 -20.48
C ARG A 695 9.95 -1.08 -18.98
N ILE A 696 10.28 -2.20 -18.36
CA ILE A 696 10.23 -2.34 -16.91
C ILE A 696 11.49 -1.67 -16.36
N LEU A 697 11.31 -0.61 -15.57
CA LEU A 697 12.43 0.10 -14.95
C LEU A 697 12.77 -0.54 -13.60
N PRO A 698 14.06 -0.64 -13.24
CA PRO A 698 14.48 -1.03 -11.90
C PRO A 698 13.88 -0.07 -10.88
N ALA A 699 13.32 -0.59 -9.80
CA ALA A 699 12.62 0.20 -8.79
C ALA A 699 12.81 -0.41 -7.41
N THR A 700 13.11 0.42 -6.42
CA THR A 700 13.33 -0.02 -5.04
C THR A 700 12.19 0.46 -4.14
N ALA A 701 11.94 -0.24 -3.04
CA ALA A 701 10.92 0.15 -2.07
C ALA A 701 11.21 1.52 -1.42
N ARG A 702 12.48 1.93 -1.43
CA ARG A 702 12.96 3.24 -0.96
C ARG A 702 13.85 3.86 -2.03
N GLU A 703 13.23 4.61 -2.93
CA GLU A 703 13.93 5.25 -4.04
C GLU A 703 14.12 6.74 -3.76
N THR A 704 15.36 7.22 -3.81
CA THR A 704 15.67 8.64 -3.69
C THR A 704 15.52 9.34 -5.05
N LYS A 705 15.18 10.64 -5.06
CA LYS A 705 15.06 11.42 -6.31
C LYS A 705 16.32 11.38 -7.19
N SER A 706 17.49 11.14 -6.61
CA SER A 706 18.77 11.01 -7.31
C SER A 706 18.96 9.66 -8.02
N GLU A 707 18.31 8.59 -7.56
CA GLU A 707 18.43 7.25 -8.14
C GLU A 707 17.53 7.05 -9.36
N PHE A 708 16.54 7.94 -9.56
CA PHE A 708 15.53 7.83 -10.62
C PHE A 708 16.08 8.09 -12.04
N PHE A 709 17.17 8.86 -12.20
CA PHE A 709 17.66 9.27 -13.53
C PHE A 709 18.68 8.28 -14.12
N GLY A 710 18.39 7.79 -15.34
CA GLY A 710 19.35 7.04 -16.18
C GLY A 710 19.34 5.52 -16.03
N LYS A 711 18.32 4.93 -15.38
CA LYS A 711 18.20 3.48 -15.24
C LYS A 711 17.96 2.80 -16.60
N ARG A 712 18.75 1.76 -16.92
CA ARG A 712 18.46 0.85 -18.03
C ARG A 712 17.30 -0.06 -17.61
N GLY A 713 16.22 -0.05 -18.38
CA GLY A 713 15.06 -0.92 -18.17
C GLY A 713 15.17 -2.22 -18.97
N TRP A 714 14.38 -3.22 -18.56
CA TRP A 714 14.23 -4.49 -19.27
C TRP A 714 13.13 -4.43 -20.31
N THR A 715 13.35 -5.10 -21.42
CA THR A 715 12.32 -5.40 -22.42
C THR A 715 11.46 -6.54 -21.90
N LEU A 716 10.15 -6.49 -22.12
CA LEU A 716 9.25 -7.60 -21.87
C LEU A 716 8.34 -7.80 -23.09
N HIS A 717 8.41 -8.98 -23.70
CA HIS A 717 7.53 -9.42 -24.77
C HIS A 717 6.55 -10.46 -24.22
N THR A 718 5.26 -10.26 -24.43
CA THR A 718 4.21 -11.19 -23.99
C THR A 718 3.62 -11.89 -25.20
N THR A 719 3.57 -13.22 -25.16
CA THR A 719 2.83 -14.06 -26.09
C THR A 719 1.66 -14.71 -25.36
N LEU A 720 0.43 -14.25 -25.62
CA LEU A 720 -0.79 -14.89 -25.14
C LEU A 720 -1.27 -15.92 -26.15
N ILE A 721 -1.60 -17.11 -25.69
CA ILE A 721 -2.04 -18.23 -26.51
C ILE A 721 -3.42 -18.67 -26.02
N PHE A 722 -4.37 -18.74 -26.95
CA PHE A 722 -5.73 -19.18 -26.71
C PHE A 722 -5.93 -20.54 -27.38
N GLN A 723 -6.25 -21.55 -26.58
CA GLN A 723 -6.62 -22.90 -27.01
C GLN A 723 -7.97 -23.27 -26.41
N LYS A 724 -8.69 -24.21 -27.02
CA LYS A 724 -9.89 -24.78 -26.38
C LYS A 724 -9.49 -25.58 -25.14
N ASP A 725 -10.19 -25.37 -24.03
CA ASP A 725 -9.94 -26.14 -22.82
C ASP A 725 -10.28 -27.62 -23.06
N LYS A 726 -9.35 -28.50 -22.69
CA LYS A 726 -9.47 -29.95 -22.92
C LYS A 726 -10.67 -30.56 -22.18
N ASN A 727 -11.08 -29.97 -21.06
CA ASN A 727 -12.15 -30.49 -20.20
C ASN A 727 -13.51 -29.86 -20.51
N ASN A 728 -13.53 -28.64 -21.04
CA ASN A 728 -14.73 -27.90 -21.39
C ASN A 728 -14.56 -27.12 -22.71
N PRO A 729 -15.08 -27.65 -23.84
CA PRO A 729 -14.91 -27.03 -25.15
C PRO A 729 -15.67 -25.71 -25.34
N GLU A 730 -16.51 -25.29 -24.38
CA GLU A 730 -17.14 -23.96 -24.35
C GLU A 730 -16.24 -22.88 -23.70
N LYS A 731 -15.05 -23.28 -23.24
CA LYS A 731 -14.07 -22.41 -22.59
C LYS A 731 -12.73 -22.45 -23.31
N LEU A 732 -12.00 -21.36 -23.16
CA LEU A 732 -10.65 -21.16 -23.65
C LEU A 732 -9.67 -21.32 -22.48
N ASP A 733 -8.63 -22.11 -22.67
CA ASP A 733 -7.43 -22.07 -21.86
C ASP A 733 -6.51 -20.98 -22.42
N VAL A 734 -6.12 -20.04 -21.56
CA VAL A 734 -5.26 -18.91 -21.92
C VAL A 734 -3.92 -19.08 -21.22
N GLN A 735 -2.85 -19.12 -22.02
CA GLN A 735 -1.47 -19.24 -21.53
C GLN A 735 -0.69 -18.00 -21.93
N ALA A 736 -0.04 -17.37 -20.96
CA ALA A 736 0.81 -16.21 -21.15
C ALA A 736 2.28 -16.61 -21.04
N TYR A 737 3.06 -16.33 -22.08
CA TYR A 737 4.51 -16.50 -22.07
C TYR A 737 5.17 -15.13 -22.10
N ASP A 738 5.68 -14.71 -20.94
CA ASP A 738 6.35 -13.44 -20.73
C ASP A 738 7.86 -13.62 -20.77
N HIS A 739 8.49 -13.11 -21.83
CA HIS A 739 9.94 -13.17 -21.99
C HIS A 739 10.55 -11.82 -21.67
N TRP A 740 11.38 -11.75 -20.64
CA TRP A 740 12.13 -10.55 -20.29
C TRP A 740 13.57 -10.63 -20.79
N SER A 741 14.16 -9.49 -21.15
CA SER A 741 15.55 -9.43 -21.59
C SER A 741 16.21 -8.10 -21.24
N SER A 742 17.53 -8.17 -21.05
CA SER A 742 18.39 -6.99 -20.98
C SER A 742 18.65 -6.37 -22.37
N ASP A 743 18.40 -7.11 -23.45
CA ASP A 743 18.41 -6.53 -24.79
C ASP A 743 17.19 -5.63 -25.00
N THR A 744 17.45 -4.42 -25.52
CA THR A 744 16.45 -3.37 -25.71
C THR A 744 16.20 -3.01 -27.17
N LYS A 745 16.77 -3.78 -28.12
CA LYS A 745 16.62 -3.57 -29.56
C LYS A 745 15.20 -3.80 -30.08
N GLN A 746 14.47 -4.76 -29.50
CA GLN A 746 13.10 -5.11 -29.91
C GLN A 746 13.00 -5.36 -31.44
N ASP A 747 13.98 -5.99 -32.06
CA ASP A 747 13.99 -6.19 -33.52
C ASP A 747 13.24 -7.47 -33.95
N ALA A 748 13.19 -7.71 -35.27
CA ALA A 748 12.58 -8.89 -35.86
C ALA A 748 13.17 -10.19 -35.30
N TRP A 749 14.48 -10.22 -35.07
CA TRP A 749 15.20 -11.36 -34.55
C TRP A 749 14.86 -11.66 -33.09
N PHE A 750 14.72 -10.62 -32.26
CA PHE A 750 14.22 -10.74 -30.89
C PHE A 750 12.80 -11.34 -30.90
N THR A 751 11.89 -10.78 -31.69
CA THR A 751 10.51 -11.27 -31.79
C THR A 751 10.48 -12.74 -32.24
N ALA A 752 11.24 -13.10 -33.27
CA ALA A 752 11.35 -14.48 -33.76
C ALA A 752 11.91 -15.43 -32.69
N SER A 753 12.88 -14.97 -31.89
CA SER A 753 13.44 -15.72 -30.76
C SER A 753 12.37 -16.01 -29.71
N CYS A 754 11.52 -15.04 -29.36
CA CYS A 754 10.40 -15.26 -28.43
C CYS A 754 9.36 -16.25 -28.98
N PHE A 755 9.17 -16.36 -30.29
CA PHE A 755 8.31 -17.39 -30.87
C PHE A 755 8.95 -18.78 -30.84
N GLU A 756 10.24 -18.90 -31.15
CA GLU A 756 11.01 -20.15 -31.04
C GLU A 756 10.86 -20.75 -29.63
N THR A 757 11.03 -19.94 -28.57
CA THR A 757 10.87 -20.42 -27.18
C THR A 757 9.46 -20.92 -26.89
N VAL A 758 8.43 -20.21 -27.36
CA VAL A 758 7.03 -20.62 -27.22
C VAL A 758 6.76 -21.93 -27.93
N PHE A 759 7.19 -22.07 -29.20
CA PHE A 759 6.94 -23.29 -29.97
C PHE A 759 7.72 -24.51 -29.44
N MET A 760 8.82 -24.31 -28.72
CA MET A 760 9.53 -25.40 -28.05
C MET A 760 8.90 -25.81 -26.71
N THR A 761 8.12 -24.92 -26.08
CA THR A 761 7.57 -25.15 -24.73
C THR A 761 6.08 -25.45 -24.70
N ILE A 762 5.31 -25.02 -25.71
CA ILE A 762 3.86 -25.25 -25.76
C ILE A 762 3.51 -26.74 -25.91
N ASP A 763 2.64 -27.23 -25.02
CA ASP A 763 2.11 -28.59 -25.03
C ASP A 763 0.61 -28.61 -24.69
N PRO A 764 -0.28 -29.13 -25.57
CA PRO A 764 0.01 -29.75 -26.85
C PRO A 764 0.33 -28.69 -27.92
N LYS A 765 1.27 -29.02 -28.80
CA LYS A 765 1.64 -28.15 -29.92
C LYS A 765 0.47 -28.02 -30.92
N PRO A 766 0.07 -26.79 -31.29
CA PRO A 766 -1.01 -26.57 -32.24
C PRO A 766 -0.60 -26.99 -33.66
N ARG A 767 -1.54 -27.51 -34.44
CA ARG A 767 -1.34 -27.81 -35.87
C ARG A 767 -1.35 -26.55 -36.73
N TRP A 768 -2.19 -25.59 -36.35
CA TRP A 768 -2.31 -24.31 -37.04
C TRP A 768 -2.43 -23.16 -36.05
N ILE A 769 -1.99 -21.96 -36.46
CA ILE A 769 -2.11 -20.75 -35.66
C ILE A 769 -2.64 -19.56 -36.46
N LYS A 770 -3.31 -18.65 -35.75
CA LYS A 770 -3.55 -17.28 -36.20
C LYS A 770 -2.96 -16.29 -35.21
N ILE A 771 -2.26 -15.29 -35.71
CA ILE A 771 -1.50 -14.32 -34.90
C ILE A 771 -2.19 -12.95 -35.00
N ILE A 772 -2.25 -12.24 -33.89
CA ILE A 772 -2.80 -10.89 -33.81
C ILE A 772 -1.80 -10.02 -33.05
N SER A 773 -1.40 -8.91 -33.64
CA SER A 773 -0.48 -7.95 -33.03
C SER A 773 -0.88 -6.52 -33.35
N ASP A 774 -0.24 -5.56 -32.69
CA ASP A 774 -0.28 -4.18 -33.17
C ASP A 774 0.52 -4.02 -34.46
N ASN A 775 0.31 -2.90 -35.15
CA ASN A 775 1.03 -2.52 -36.35
C ASN A 775 2.44 -1.94 -36.05
N GLY A 776 3.11 -2.42 -35.00
CA GLY A 776 4.46 -1.98 -34.62
C GLY A 776 5.52 -2.49 -35.60
N GLU A 777 6.56 -1.68 -35.87
CA GLU A 777 7.64 -2.02 -36.80
C GLU A 777 8.39 -3.32 -36.40
N HIS A 778 8.40 -3.62 -35.11
CA HIS A 778 8.99 -4.83 -34.51
C HIS A 778 8.31 -6.13 -34.95
N TYR A 779 7.02 -6.06 -35.33
CA TYR A 779 6.26 -7.16 -35.93
C TYR A 779 6.14 -7.01 -37.45
N HIS A 780 5.93 -5.79 -37.92
CA HIS A 780 5.59 -5.53 -39.31
C HIS A 780 6.81 -5.21 -40.18
N ASN A 781 7.74 -6.16 -40.28
CA ASN A 781 8.96 -6.03 -41.06
C ASN A 781 9.21 -7.25 -41.96
N SER A 782 9.98 -7.04 -43.04
CA SER A 782 10.18 -8.06 -44.08
C SER A 782 10.96 -9.28 -43.60
N GLU A 783 11.86 -9.09 -42.63
CA GLU A 783 12.66 -10.18 -42.06
C GLU A 783 11.77 -11.16 -41.30
N LEU A 784 10.89 -10.67 -40.41
CA LEU A 784 9.95 -11.51 -39.67
C LEU A 784 8.96 -12.21 -40.60
N MET A 785 8.39 -11.49 -41.58
CA MET A 785 7.49 -12.08 -42.59
C MET A 785 8.14 -13.27 -43.31
N ALA A 786 9.44 -13.14 -43.60
CA ALA A 786 10.20 -14.18 -44.27
C ALA A 786 10.56 -15.34 -43.32
N ILE A 787 10.93 -15.06 -42.06
CA ILE A 787 11.18 -16.08 -41.03
C ILE A 787 9.97 -17.01 -40.84
N ILE A 788 8.76 -16.43 -40.79
CA ILE A 788 7.52 -17.19 -40.60
C ILE A 788 7.28 -18.22 -41.71
N SER A 789 7.75 -17.96 -42.94
CA SER A 789 7.59 -18.92 -44.03
C SER A 789 8.27 -20.28 -43.78
N HIS A 790 9.20 -20.34 -42.82
CA HIS A 790 9.88 -21.57 -42.42
C HIS A 790 9.29 -22.23 -41.16
N TRP A 791 8.29 -21.63 -40.51
CA TRP A 791 7.73 -22.16 -39.25
C TRP A 791 7.06 -23.53 -39.42
N TYR A 792 6.48 -23.80 -40.59
CA TYR A 792 5.98 -25.13 -40.89
C TYR A 792 7.11 -26.16 -40.91
N ASP A 793 8.20 -25.89 -41.62
CA ASP A 793 9.33 -26.82 -41.72
C ASP A 793 10.05 -27.00 -40.37
N TRP A 794 10.14 -25.94 -39.56
CA TRP A 794 10.89 -25.97 -38.29
C TRP A 794 10.07 -26.54 -37.12
N TYR A 795 8.77 -26.27 -37.08
CA TYR A 795 7.92 -26.54 -35.91
C TYR A 795 6.77 -27.48 -36.21
N ASN A 796 6.47 -27.75 -37.48
CA ASN A 796 5.26 -28.41 -37.98
C ASN A 796 3.97 -27.67 -37.58
N VAL A 797 3.99 -26.34 -37.71
CA VAL A 797 2.87 -25.44 -37.39
C VAL A 797 2.48 -24.63 -38.62
N GLU A 798 1.23 -24.72 -39.06
CA GLU A 798 0.69 -23.96 -40.19
C GLU A 798 0.24 -22.55 -39.75
N VAL A 799 0.69 -21.51 -40.45
CA VAL A 799 0.30 -20.13 -40.13
C VAL A 799 -0.84 -19.69 -41.05
N TYR A 800 -2.07 -19.85 -40.55
CA TYR A 800 -3.30 -19.52 -41.27
C TYR A 800 -3.49 -18.03 -41.47
N GLY A 801 -2.94 -17.21 -40.58
CA GLY A 801 -2.79 -15.79 -40.86
C GLY A 801 -2.23 -14.97 -39.71
N TRP A 802 -1.77 -13.77 -40.03
CA TRP A 802 -1.37 -12.74 -39.08
C TRP A 802 -2.16 -11.47 -39.37
N ILE A 803 -2.96 -11.02 -38.40
CA ILE A 803 -3.78 -9.81 -38.47
C ILE A 803 -3.11 -8.69 -37.67
N PHE A 804 -2.88 -7.56 -38.32
CA PHE A 804 -2.39 -6.35 -37.68
C PHE A 804 -3.58 -5.48 -37.26
N LEU A 805 -3.54 -4.95 -36.03
CA LEU A 805 -4.55 -4.02 -35.52
C LEU A 805 -3.98 -2.60 -35.45
N GLU A 806 -4.85 -1.59 -35.43
CA GLU A 806 -4.45 -0.18 -35.42
C GLU A 806 -3.49 0.14 -34.24
N PRO A 807 -2.47 0.98 -34.45
CA PRO A 807 -1.51 1.36 -33.41
C PRO A 807 -2.18 1.89 -32.14
N GLY A 808 -1.76 1.37 -30.98
CA GLY A 808 -2.31 1.76 -29.67
C GLY A 808 -3.74 1.26 -29.40
N GLU A 809 -4.35 0.56 -30.36
CA GLU A 809 -5.74 0.12 -30.32
C GLU A 809 -5.88 -1.36 -30.72
N ALA A 810 -4.76 -2.09 -30.76
CA ALA A 810 -4.65 -3.55 -30.77
C ALA A 810 -5.01 -4.23 -29.43
N LYS A 811 -5.57 -3.47 -28.48
CA LYS A 811 -5.41 -3.70 -27.03
C LYS A 811 -6.44 -4.70 -26.47
N THR A 812 -6.43 -5.92 -27.03
CA THR A 812 -7.11 -7.14 -26.54
C THR A 812 -6.69 -7.54 -25.11
N THR A 813 -6.73 -8.83 -24.78
CA THR A 813 -6.43 -9.35 -23.43
C THR A 813 -5.05 -8.95 -22.91
N VAL A 814 -4.06 -8.82 -23.80
CA VAL A 814 -2.64 -8.61 -23.47
C VAL A 814 -2.39 -7.31 -22.68
N ASP A 815 -3.12 -6.22 -22.95
CA ASP A 815 -2.96 -4.98 -22.18
C ASP A 815 -3.48 -5.12 -20.74
N SER A 816 -4.51 -5.96 -20.56
CA SER A 816 -5.01 -6.32 -19.22
C SER A 816 -4.01 -7.22 -18.49
N HIS A 817 -3.36 -8.15 -19.19
CA HIS A 817 -2.23 -8.92 -18.65
C HIS A 817 -1.07 -8.01 -18.24
N HIS A 818 -0.64 -7.09 -19.12
CA HIS A 818 0.40 -6.11 -18.81
C HIS A 818 0.05 -5.20 -17.62
N ALA A 819 -1.23 -4.88 -17.43
CA ALA A 819 -1.72 -4.18 -16.24
C ALA A 819 -1.57 -5.04 -14.97
N MET A 820 -1.89 -6.34 -15.06
CA MET A 820 -1.67 -7.32 -13.98
C MET A 820 -0.18 -7.44 -13.64
N ILE A 821 0.71 -7.51 -14.64
CA ILE A 821 2.16 -7.49 -14.47
C ILE A 821 2.62 -6.22 -13.74
N ALA A 822 2.18 -5.04 -14.19
CA ALA A 822 2.54 -3.78 -13.56
C ALA A 822 2.07 -3.71 -12.09
N HIS A 823 0.90 -4.28 -11.79
CA HIS A 823 0.37 -4.36 -10.44
C HIS A 823 1.15 -5.35 -9.58
N ALA A 824 1.50 -6.53 -10.11
CA ALA A 824 2.30 -7.53 -9.43
C ALA A 824 3.68 -6.97 -9.04
N ILE A 825 4.35 -6.27 -9.96
CA ILE A 825 5.61 -5.56 -9.68
C ILE A 825 5.42 -4.47 -8.61
N LYS A 826 4.39 -3.63 -8.72
CA LYS A 826 4.09 -2.61 -7.69
C LYS A 826 3.82 -3.21 -6.32
N ARG A 827 3.12 -4.35 -6.26
CA ARG A 827 2.86 -5.08 -5.01
C ARG A 827 4.16 -5.63 -4.44
N TYR A 828 4.98 -6.26 -5.26
CA TYR A 828 6.30 -6.77 -4.88
C TYR A 828 7.14 -5.67 -4.22
N ILE A 829 7.22 -4.49 -4.84
CA ILE A 829 7.95 -3.33 -4.30
C ILE A 829 7.33 -2.82 -2.98
N ARG A 830 6.00 -2.74 -2.89
CA ARG A 830 5.31 -2.25 -1.68
C ARG A 830 5.49 -3.15 -0.45
N VAL A 831 5.69 -4.45 -0.65
CA VAL A 831 5.94 -5.40 0.44
C VAL A 831 7.39 -5.26 0.97
N GLY A 832 8.21 -4.41 0.34
CA GLY A 832 9.56 -4.08 0.77
C GLY A 832 10.65 -4.78 -0.04
N CYS A 833 10.30 -5.45 -1.14
CA CYS A 833 11.26 -6.06 -2.04
C CYS A 833 11.77 -5.03 -3.06
N ASP A 834 12.97 -5.24 -3.58
CA ASP A 834 13.58 -4.37 -4.58
C ASP A 834 13.60 -5.07 -5.94
N LEU A 835 13.28 -4.33 -7.00
CA LEU A 835 13.38 -4.78 -8.39
C LEU A 835 14.68 -4.23 -8.97
N THR A 836 15.80 -4.89 -8.66
CA THR A 836 17.15 -4.48 -9.07
C THR A 836 17.75 -5.36 -10.14
N ASP A 837 17.25 -6.60 -10.26
CA ASP A 837 17.66 -7.58 -11.25
C ASP A 837 16.45 -8.14 -11.99
N GLY A 838 16.65 -8.65 -13.20
CA GLY A 838 15.58 -9.22 -14.01
C GLY A 838 14.98 -10.49 -13.42
N GLU A 839 15.74 -11.28 -12.66
CA GLU A 839 15.19 -12.42 -11.88
C GLU A 839 14.13 -11.98 -10.85
N ASN A 840 14.18 -10.71 -10.40
CA ASN A 840 13.13 -10.17 -9.54
C ASN A 840 11.80 -10.00 -10.28
N ILE A 841 11.82 -9.86 -11.62
CA ILE A 841 10.61 -9.84 -12.45
C ILE A 841 9.94 -11.21 -12.38
N GLU A 842 10.69 -12.31 -12.55
CA GLU A 842 10.15 -13.67 -12.45
C GLU A 842 9.50 -13.92 -11.09
N THR A 843 10.20 -13.55 -10.01
CA THR A 843 9.68 -13.68 -8.64
C THR A 843 8.41 -12.84 -8.43
N ALA A 844 8.37 -11.61 -8.98
CA ALA A 844 7.23 -10.73 -8.85
C ALA A 844 5.98 -11.27 -9.57
N LEU A 845 6.17 -12.04 -10.64
CA LEU A 845 5.10 -12.51 -11.52
C LEU A 845 4.68 -13.98 -11.29
N GLN A 846 5.41 -14.73 -10.46
CA GLN A 846 5.20 -16.17 -10.21
C GLN A 846 3.75 -16.59 -9.85
N ASN A 847 2.95 -15.68 -9.28
CA ASN A 847 1.57 -15.99 -8.84
C ASN A 847 0.48 -15.55 -9.84
N LEU A 848 0.86 -15.10 -11.03
CA LEU A 848 -0.13 -14.78 -12.07
C LEU A 848 -0.67 -16.05 -12.72
N SER A 849 -2.00 -16.16 -12.83
CA SER A 849 -2.66 -17.32 -13.43
C SER A 849 -2.28 -17.49 -14.89
N GLY A 850 -2.05 -18.72 -15.32
CA GLY A 850 -1.71 -19.09 -16.70
C GLY A 850 -0.41 -18.46 -17.21
N THR A 851 0.42 -17.89 -16.34
CA THR A 851 1.60 -17.10 -16.73
C THR A 851 2.89 -17.86 -16.50
N SER A 852 3.68 -17.98 -17.57
CA SER A 852 5.05 -18.46 -17.61
C SER A 852 5.97 -17.26 -17.85
N VAL A 853 7.01 -17.13 -17.03
CA VAL A 853 7.98 -16.03 -17.15
C VAL A 853 9.38 -16.62 -17.25
N SER A 854 10.16 -16.15 -18.22
CA SER A 854 11.54 -16.58 -18.43
C SER A 854 12.41 -15.45 -18.99
N HIS A 855 13.71 -15.54 -18.74
CA HIS A 855 14.74 -14.72 -19.35
C HIS A 855 15.05 -15.24 -20.76
N ILE A 856 15.19 -14.32 -21.71
CA ILE A 856 15.64 -14.64 -23.07
C ILE A 856 16.81 -13.75 -23.51
N GLU A 857 17.86 -14.37 -24.07
CA GLU A 857 18.92 -13.66 -24.79
C GLU A 857 18.97 -14.14 -26.25
N PRO A 858 18.62 -13.27 -27.23
CA PRO A 858 18.75 -13.60 -28.63
C PRO A 858 20.23 -13.77 -29.03
N ASN A 859 20.51 -14.77 -29.86
CA ASN A 859 21.83 -15.01 -30.43
C ASN A 859 22.12 -14.06 -31.59
N GLN A 860 22.41 -12.79 -31.31
CA GLN A 860 22.59 -11.77 -32.36
C GLN A 860 23.91 -11.87 -33.14
N ASN A 861 24.92 -12.59 -32.60
CA ASN A 861 26.21 -12.78 -33.25
C ASN A 861 26.36 -14.22 -33.75
N ILE A 862 26.29 -14.40 -35.08
CA ILE A 862 26.60 -15.68 -35.75
C ILE A 862 28.09 -16.07 -35.56
N GLU A 863 28.97 -15.12 -35.17
CA GLU A 863 30.40 -15.36 -34.96
C GLU A 863 30.71 -16.38 -33.85
N THR A 864 29.84 -16.54 -32.85
CA THR A 864 30.09 -17.43 -31.70
C THR A 864 29.61 -18.88 -31.88
N LEU A 865 28.91 -19.21 -32.97
CA LEU A 865 28.48 -20.59 -33.25
C LEU A 865 29.61 -21.49 -33.80
N VAL A 866 30.81 -20.95 -34.04
CA VAL A 866 31.94 -21.70 -34.62
C VAL A 866 32.76 -22.45 -33.56
N ASP A 867 32.65 -22.12 -32.28
CA ASP A 867 33.56 -22.65 -31.25
C ASP A 867 33.00 -23.83 -30.43
N GLN A 868 31.78 -24.31 -30.67
CA GLN A 868 31.18 -25.38 -29.85
C GLN A 868 30.81 -26.68 -30.56
N ASP A 869 30.87 -26.76 -31.90
CA ASP A 869 30.64 -28.01 -32.63
C ASP A 869 31.83 -28.37 -33.52
N THR A 870 32.91 -28.86 -32.91
CA THR A 870 33.98 -29.58 -33.63
C THR A 870 33.47 -30.96 -34.05
N ASN A 871 32.60 -31.03 -35.07
CA ASN A 871 32.30 -32.26 -35.84
C ASN A 871 31.55 -31.99 -37.16
N LEU A 872 31.82 -30.88 -37.84
CA LEU A 872 31.32 -30.65 -39.20
C LEU A 872 32.46 -30.84 -40.21
N GLY A 873 32.30 -31.82 -41.11
CA GLY A 873 33.27 -32.18 -42.13
C GLY A 873 33.57 -31.06 -43.15
N PRO A 874 34.64 -31.20 -43.95
CA PRO A 874 35.24 -30.13 -44.77
C PRO A 874 34.29 -29.43 -45.76
N LEU A 875 33.17 -30.07 -46.14
CA LEU A 875 32.14 -29.47 -46.99
C LEU A 875 31.37 -28.31 -46.32
N ALA A 876 31.21 -28.34 -44.99
CA ALA A 876 30.55 -27.27 -44.23
C ALA A 876 31.44 -26.01 -44.12
N TYR A 877 32.76 -26.21 -44.09
CA TYR A 877 33.74 -25.11 -44.01
C TYR A 877 33.78 -24.29 -45.31
N GLU A 878 33.58 -24.93 -46.46
CA GLU A 878 33.47 -24.26 -47.77
C GLU A 878 32.18 -23.44 -47.93
N ILE A 879 31.06 -23.89 -47.36
CA ILE A 879 29.78 -23.16 -47.40
C ILE A 879 29.85 -21.89 -46.54
N ILE A 880 30.56 -21.94 -45.41
CA ILE A 880 30.73 -20.80 -44.49
C ILE A 880 31.69 -19.75 -45.07
N ASN A 881 32.79 -20.16 -45.71
CA ASN A 881 33.72 -19.21 -46.34
C ASN A 881 33.12 -18.52 -47.59
N ASN A 882 32.24 -19.17 -48.34
CA ASN A 882 31.52 -18.53 -49.44
C ASN A 882 30.50 -17.46 -49.00
N LYS A 883 30.13 -17.42 -47.71
CA LYS A 883 29.32 -16.31 -47.13
C LYS A 883 30.15 -15.08 -46.77
N LYS A 884 31.46 -15.21 -46.52
CA LYS A 884 32.34 -14.07 -46.19
C LYS A 884 32.55 -13.10 -47.36
N THR A 885 32.34 -13.52 -48.59
CA THR A 885 32.61 -12.72 -49.81
C THR A 885 31.39 -12.04 -50.45
N LYS A 886 30.18 -12.13 -49.86
CA LYS A 886 28.96 -11.50 -50.42
C LYS A 886 28.28 -10.44 -49.55
N ASN A 887 28.76 -10.19 -48.33
CA ASN A 887 28.20 -9.19 -47.41
C ASN A 887 28.91 -7.83 -47.46
N THR A 888 29.48 -7.46 -48.61
CA THR A 888 29.74 -6.05 -48.93
C THR A 888 28.56 -5.49 -49.70
N GLU A 889 27.82 -4.57 -49.05
CA GLU A 889 26.86 -3.62 -49.65
C GLU A 889 25.73 -4.19 -50.54
N LYS A 890 24.83 -5.00 -49.99
CA LYS A 890 23.45 -5.08 -50.53
C LYS A 890 22.49 -4.43 -49.55
N LYS A 891 22.00 -3.23 -49.88
CA LYS A 891 20.79 -2.64 -49.28
C LYS A 891 19.69 -3.70 -49.31
N SER A 892 19.23 -4.19 -48.16
CA SER A 892 18.09 -5.12 -48.14
C SER A 892 16.89 -4.41 -48.78
N LYS A 893 16.22 -5.10 -49.69
CA LYS A 893 15.04 -4.58 -50.36
C LYS A 893 13.85 -5.01 -49.52
N THR A 894 13.05 -4.07 -49.02
CA THR A 894 11.85 -4.36 -48.23
C THR A 894 10.71 -4.87 -49.11
N ILE A 895 9.80 -5.65 -48.53
CA ILE A 895 8.56 -6.05 -49.21
C ILE A 895 7.77 -4.78 -49.54
N PRO A 896 7.41 -4.55 -50.82
CA PRO A 896 6.73 -3.33 -51.24
C PRO A 896 5.41 -3.10 -50.51
N GLY A 897 5.27 -1.90 -49.94
CA GLY A 897 4.04 -1.48 -49.28
C GLY A 897 3.72 -2.27 -48.01
N ILE A 898 4.70 -2.90 -47.36
CA ILE A 898 4.50 -3.74 -46.15
C ILE A 898 3.53 -3.10 -45.15
N SER A 899 3.75 -1.83 -44.79
CA SER A 899 2.91 -1.08 -43.83
C SER A 899 1.45 -0.86 -44.24
N LYS A 900 1.06 -1.20 -45.48
CA LYS A 900 -0.31 -1.08 -46.00
C LYS A 900 -1.14 -2.36 -45.86
N TRP A 901 -0.52 -3.48 -45.47
CA TRP A 901 -1.18 -4.78 -45.41
C TRP A 901 -1.53 -5.16 -43.98
N PHE A 902 -2.80 -5.42 -43.70
CA PHE A 902 -3.28 -5.74 -42.36
C PHE A 902 -3.56 -7.23 -42.15
N GLU A 903 -3.54 -8.04 -43.21
CA GLU A 903 -3.60 -9.50 -43.08
C GLU A 903 -2.57 -10.17 -43.98
N TRP A 904 -1.88 -11.15 -43.40
CA TRP A 904 -0.87 -11.97 -44.05
C TRP A 904 -1.18 -13.45 -43.88
N THR A 905 -0.85 -14.29 -44.87
CA THR A 905 -1.01 -15.76 -44.79
C THR A 905 0.16 -16.49 -45.45
N TRP A 906 0.49 -17.69 -44.94
CA TRP A 906 1.59 -18.53 -45.41
C TRP A 906 1.08 -19.93 -45.79
N PRO A 907 0.40 -20.06 -46.95
CA PRO A 907 -0.09 -21.35 -47.43
C PRO A 907 1.03 -22.38 -47.59
N VAL A 908 0.86 -23.56 -46.98
CA VAL A 908 1.76 -24.71 -47.11
C VAL A 908 1.29 -25.73 -48.15
N THR A 909 0.01 -25.66 -48.53
CA THR A 909 -0.62 -26.54 -49.54
C THR A 909 -1.37 -25.72 -50.59
N GLY A 910 -1.68 -26.37 -51.72
CA GLY A 910 -2.42 -25.75 -52.83
C GLY A 910 -1.56 -24.93 -53.80
N GLN A 911 -2.21 -24.18 -54.70
CA GLN A 911 -1.54 -23.44 -55.79
C GLN A 911 -0.54 -22.39 -55.30
N PHE A 912 -0.75 -21.84 -54.10
CA PHE A 912 0.11 -20.81 -53.52
C PHE A 912 1.08 -21.36 -52.48
N ALA A 913 1.28 -22.69 -52.39
CA ALA A 913 2.20 -23.29 -51.43
C ALA A 913 3.60 -22.62 -51.48
N GLY A 914 4.09 -22.18 -50.33
CA GLY A 914 5.37 -21.47 -50.18
C GLY A 914 5.33 -19.97 -50.49
N TYR A 915 4.22 -19.42 -50.96
CA TYR A 915 4.06 -17.97 -51.15
C TYR A 915 3.73 -17.28 -49.82
N ILE A 916 4.10 -16.01 -49.73
CA ILE A 916 3.56 -15.10 -48.71
C ILE A 916 2.46 -14.28 -49.36
N ARG A 917 1.26 -14.26 -48.77
CA ARG A 917 0.12 -13.50 -49.32
C ARG A 917 -0.30 -12.42 -48.34
N ALA A 918 -0.59 -11.23 -48.85
CA ALA A 918 -0.98 -10.08 -48.04
C ALA A 918 -2.19 -9.35 -48.63
N ARG A 919 -3.04 -8.75 -47.81
CA ARG A 919 -4.16 -7.88 -48.26
C ARG A 919 -4.40 -6.69 -47.33
N SER A 920 -5.16 -5.72 -47.82
CA SER A 920 -5.33 -4.41 -47.15
C SER A 920 -6.04 -4.51 -45.82
N LEU A 921 -7.06 -5.35 -45.70
CA LEU A 921 -7.81 -5.61 -44.46
C LEU A 921 -8.30 -7.05 -44.43
N PRO A 922 -8.63 -7.59 -43.25
CA PRO A 922 -9.31 -8.88 -43.18
C PRO A 922 -10.56 -8.92 -44.04
N HIS A 923 -10.72 -9.98 -44.82
CA HIS A 923 -11.82 -10.19 -45.77
C HIS A 923 -12.03 -9.10 -46.85
N ILE A 924 -11.14 -8.11 -46.96
CA ILE A 924 -11.32 -6.92 -47.79
C ILE A 924 -10.06 -6.67 -48.65
N GLY A 925 -10.27 -6.36 -49.93
CA GLY A 925 -9.20 -6.19 -50.91
C GLY A 925 -8.66 -7.51 -51.47
N MET A 926 -8.03 -7.41 -52.65
CA MET A 926 -7.42 -8.55 -53.33
C MET A 926 -6.12 -9.00 -52.65
N TRP A 927 -5.84 -10.30 -52.70
CA TRP A 927 -4.56 -10.85 -52.25
C TRP A 927 -3.42 -10.43 -53.18
N THR A 928 -2.40 -9.80 -52.61
CA THR A 928 -1.09 -9.63 -53.21
C THR A 928 -0.22 -10.84 -52.85
N ASN A 929 0.39 -11.49 -53.84
CA ASN A 929 1.17 -12.71 -53.63
C ASN A 929 2.66 -12.45 -53.89
N PHE A 930 3.50 -12.86 -52.94
CA PHE A 930 4.95 -12.79 -53.02
C PHE A 930 5.52 -14.21 -53.13
N SER A 931 6.25 -14.50 -54.21
CA SER A 931 6.85 -15.82 -54.43
C SER A 931 8.10 -16.04 -53.56
N PRO A 932 8.49 -17.30 -53.29
CA PRO A 932 9.74 -17.62 -52.60
C PRO A 932 10.95 -16.88 -53.18
N THR A 933 11.08 -16.83 -54.51
CA THR A 933 12.17 -16.15 -55.19
C THR A 933 12.20 -14.64 -54.93
N GLN A 934 11.03 -14.00 -54.83
CA GLN A 934 10.94 -12.59 -54.47
C GLN A 934 11.37 -12.36 -53.02
N ILE A 935 10.94 -13.24 -52.10
CA ILE A 935 11.27 -13.15 -50.67
C ILE A 935 12.76 -13.34 -50.43
N THR A 936 13.40 -14.33 -51.05
CA THR A 936 14.85 -14.54 -50.95
C THR A 936 15.63 -13.34 -51.50
N ASN A 937 15.12 -12.68 -52.54
CA ASN A 937 15.73 -11.44 -53.06
C ASN A 937 15.59 -10.24 -52.10
N PHE A 938 14.55 -10.22 -51.27
CA PHE A 938 14.29 -9.17 -50.28
C PHE A 938 15.13 -9.36 -49.01
N CYS A 939 15.11 -10.56 -48.43
CA CYS A 939 15.59 -10.83 -47.08
C CYS A 939 16.87 -11.69 -47.02
N GLY A 940 17.34 -12.24 -48.15
CA GLY A 940 18.53 -13.09 -48.18
C GLY A 940 18.29 -14.49 -47.59
N ASN A 941 19.36 -15.11 -47.06
CA ASN A 941 19.29 -16.43 -46.43
C ASN A 941 18.83 -16.32 -44.97
N ILE A 942 17.80 -17.07 -44.62
CA ILE A 942 17.18 -17.05 -43.29
C ILE A 942 17.72 -18.20 -42.45
N CYS A 943 18.09 -17.91 -41.20
CA CYS A 943 18.52 -18.91 -40.23
C CYS A 943 17.43 -19.10 -39.16
N ARG A 944 17.36 -20.30 -38.58
CA ARG A 944 16.49 -20.56 -37.43
C ARG A 944 17.07 -19.88 -36.17
N PRO A 945 16.28 -19.12 -35.40
CA PRO A 945 16.72 -18.56 -34.12
C PRO A 945 17.16 -19.65 -33.13
N SER A 946 18.18 -19.37 -32.31
CA SER A 946 18.60 -20.27 -31.24
C SER A 946 18.96 -19.45 -29.99
N PRO A 947 17.95 -18.85 -29.32
CA PRO A 947 18.19 -18.01 -28.15
C PRO A 947 18.60 -18.85 -26.94
N ILE A 948 19.29 -18.21 -25.99
CA ILE A 948 19.51 -18.75 -24.65
C ILE A 948 18.30 -18.39 -23.80
N VAL A 949 17.73 -19.37 -23.09
CA VAL A 949 16.48 -19.20 -22.34
C VAL A 949 16.64 -19.81 -20.95
N SER A 950 16.16 -19.13 -19.91
CA SER A 950 16.06 -19.73 -18.57
C SER A 950 14.89 -20.71 -18.49
N GLU A 951 14.89 -21.60 -17.50
CA GLU A 951 13.74 -22.48 -17.27
C GLU A 951 12.50 -21.66 -16.93
N PRO A 952 11.38 -21.81 -17.66
CA PRO A 952 10.16 -21.05 -17.41
C PRO A 952 9.49 -21.48 -16.10
N ASN A 953 9.00 -20.50 -15.35
CA ASN A 953 8.17 -20.78 -14.18
C ASN A 953 6.84 -21.45 -14.58
N GLN A 954 6.43 -22.47 -13.81
CA GLN A 954 5.13 -23.12 -14.03
C GLN A 954 3.99 -22.31 -13.38
N PRO A 955 2.88 -22.07 -14.08
CA PRO A 955 1.75 -21.33 -13.55
C PRO A 955 1.03 -22.14 -12.46
N ASN A 956 0.81 -21.52 -11.30
CA ASN A 956 0.14 -22.16 -10.15
C ASN A 956 -1.38 -22.35 -10.36
N ASN A 957 -2.01 -21.55 -11.23
CA ASN A 957 -3.45 -21.59 -11.50
C ASN A 957 -3.72 -21.45 -13.00
N PRO A 958 -4.71 -22.14 -13.57
CA PRO A 958 -5.10 -21.96 -14.98
C PRO A 958 -5.85 -20.63 -15.20
N TRP A 959 -5.78 -20.06 -16.40
CA TRP A 959 -6.54 -18.85 -16.79
C TRP A 959 -7.61 -19.20 -17.82
N ILE A 960 -8.74 -19.73 -17.34
CA ILE A 960 -9.85 -20.16 -18.19
C ILE A 960 -10.83 -19.01 -18.48
N MET A 961 -11.13 -18.75 -19.75
CA MET A 961 -12.04 -17.69 -20.25
C MET A 961 -13.23 -18.29 -21.03
N PRO A 962 -14.46 -17.75 -20.99
CA PRO A 962 -15.54 -18.23 -21.86
C PRO A 962 -15.26 -17.92 -23.34
N ILE A 963 -15.71 -18.79 -24.25
CA ILE A 963 -15.76 -18.47 -25.68
C ILE A 963 -16.85 -17.40 -25.90
N PRO A 964 -16.60 -16.33 -26.68
CA PRO A 964 -17.64 -15.38 -27.07
C PRO A 964 -18.83 -16.14 -27.70
N THR A 965 -20.02 -16.04 -27.09
CA THR A 965 -21.20 -16.75 -27.60
C THR A 965 -21.56 -16.21 -28.99
N LYS A 966 -21.67 -17.10 -29.99
CA LYS A 966 -22.36 -16.80 -31.26
C LYS A 966 -23.75 -16.25 -30.91
N LYS A 967 -24.11 -15.08 -31.39
CA LYS A 967 -25.49 -14.60 -31.26
C LYS A 967 -26.35 -15.60 -32.03
N ILE A 968 -27.13 -16.42 -31.32
CA ILE A 968 -28.15 -17.23 -31.97
C ILE A 968 -29.16 -16.23 -32.52
N ASP A 969 -29.34 -16.23 -33.84
CA ASP A 969 -30.38 -15.45 -34.53
C ASP A 969 -31.75 -15.80 -33.93
N SER A 970 -32.19 -15.04 -32.93
CA SER A 970 -33.61 -14.90 -32.64
C SER A 970 -34.13 -13.89 -33.65
N GLU A 971 -34.91 -14.39 -34.61
CA GLU A 971 -35.70 -13.65 -35.59
C GLU A 971 -36.02 -12.21 -35.13
N LEU A 972 -35.52 -11.23 -35.87
CA LEU A 972 -35.91 -9.82 -35.78
C LEU A 972 -37.44 -9.72 -35.80
N PRO A 973 -38.12 -9.22 -34.74
CA PRO A 973 -39.45 -8.70 -34.91
C PRO A 973 -39.29 -7.36 -35.61
N ILE A 974 -39.79 -7.28 -36.84
CA ILE A 974 -40.06 -6.05 -37.58
C ILE A 974 -40.81 -5.09 -36.63
N MET A 975 -40.13 -4.07 -36.11
CA MET A 975 -40.80 -2.98 -35.39
C MET A 975 -41.53 -2.11 -36.42
N ASN A 976 -42.81 -2.41 -36.61
CA ASN A 976 -43.75 -1.45 -37.18
C ASN A 976 -43.86 -0.23 -36.25
N ASN A 977 -43.70 0.94 -36.86
CA ASN A 977 -43.99 2.25 -36.28
C ASN A 977 -45.29 2.25 -35.45
N LYS A 978 -45.17 2.55 -34.16
CA LYS A 978 -46.27 3.11 -33.37
C LYS A 978 -45.83 4.41 -32.74
N LEU A 979 -46.34 5.49 -33.31
CA LEU A 979 -46.50 6.81 -32.72
C LEU A 979 -47.04 6.66 -31.29
N ILE A 980 -46.29 7.18 -30.31
CA ILE A 980 -46.83 7.42 -28.97
C ILE A 980 -46.84 8.93 -28.79
N ASN A 981 -48.07 9.45 -28.70
CA ASN A 981 -48.39 10.82 -28.40
C ASN A 981 -47.73 11.26 -27.09
N ASN A 982 -47.23 12.49 -27.10
CA ASN A 982 -47.09 13.31 -25.91
C ASN A 982 -48.47 13.42 -25.25
N ASP A 983 -48.58 13.06 -23.98
CA ASP A 983 -49.22 13.89 -22.96
C ASP A 983 -49.09 13.24 -21.57
N GLU A 984 -48.93 14.13 -20.59
CA GLU A 984 -49.05 13.92 -19.13
C GLU A 984 -47.96 13.14 -18.42
N PHE A 985 -47.10 13.86 -17.69
CA PHE A 985 -46.88 13.58 -16.26
C PHE A 985 -46.54 14.87 -15.50
N ILE A 986 -47.51 15.27 -14.66
CA ILE A 986 -47.27 15.88 -13.34
C ILE A 986 -46.62 14.84 -12.44
#